data_AF-A0BWW3-F1
#
_entry.id   AF-A0BWW3-F1
#
_cell.length_a   1.000
_cell.length_b   1.000
_cell.length_c   1.000
_cell.angle_alpha   90.00
_cell.angle_beta   90.00
_cell.angle_gamma   90.00
#
_symmetry.space_group_name_H-M   'P 1'
#
loop_
_entity.id
_entity.type
_entity.pdbx_description
1 polymer ?
#
loop_
_entity_poly.entity_id
_entity_poly.type
_entity_poly.pdbx_seq_one_letter_code
_entity_poly.pdbx_strand_id
1 'polypeptide(L)'
;MNNPELEQSTQIAFFASSPKIMVEELEKVEIKSENFDSQMACLQYFSYILSWDIVNARFFYYKYQRLVELELIGKEMTKFLKLVFENKHSELIKGCDKLCEILNTIPVYKKWSNELKSRVADHLKNLVENNFTSISAARLSQYGGQPQDKAFVKIEEREHREIELDGEVDTKYGEQVKFIKSYLTHNSFTQIIYIKSKMQQKEVDETLEEVKTIKAITPKEIKKIVKPQFEANPELFYPTKVFDKFGFTRCKCPKCGAYFWRHTDKKITCGDSNCEGKYSFIGVGTGKGAKGNKITYADAWNGFKKSLTSARVPCTAIDRYPVVARWRNDVDYVAAGIYCFQPFCVTGEMDPPANPLICPQFCVRFNDLDNIGLTGRHYSGFIMLGIQTFNYPEKYVFFKEECVEFNYRWLTEELEINPDDITFIEDVWAGGGNLGPSVEYFVNGLEVGNMVFMQYKYFHDGSYEELPIKIIDTGIGLERIPWLINGSPTSYHDVFAGAFAYLSEKLQVQYSNEVWKAFGPYSCLLNVDEIENVDKTWEYISTQIGYDVPTIKKEIEQLKDMYIILDHTRTVMMVVTDGSLPSNVGGGSNIRNIIRRVFAVLKKNSWWEKLGMDGLLQLFQEHKNDLAKLYGPFGEYKSFDLIIKQEYERWAKTDDDKKVKLEKLLKQKNNQLSIDDWIFAMSTHGIPADTISQISKLPIPGNLYAELADRAARITKAPEAILYNTVHLPETVNLYYQTPKDGKFNAKIVTIFSNVQQQNLPNIVILNQSAFYPFGGGQDYDQGWLTIQGERHFVNNVQKVGKVVLHILDKPLSDPIDTYVNQEILAEIDLDRRTILRNHHTATHIVFAACRRVLGPHVWQNGAHKSVNNAHLDITHFAPLTKEQEQNIENEVNKIILSARQINKGFMSKSDAEKEYGFRLYQGGIVPGNELRVVNIEGIDVEACCGTHCDSTSEVGWVRILKTQKLQDGVVRLYYVAGVKTIEVLNSEGEMINQLVKLWSISKNQLVEEGSKIFQEKKHYETAYNSIKAELIKSQMKYVIDGPNLKTIIQSNETNPTAYFSEIGKYIQQLKDSKKGLIFVADTFLYGAFGDGNFNVEELSKQIEEEGTQLKVNKQNKISVKDGKKCIQVNDVLTFSVLGKFNKNKVLKYLKDLQFALF
;
A
#
# COMPACT_ATOMS: atom_id res chain seq x y z
N MET A 1 -19.52 -12.95 -58.81
CA MET A 1 -20.46 -13.92 -59.41
C MET A 1 -20.52 -15.13 -58.51
N ASN A 2 -21.63 -15.66 -58.00
CA ASN A 2 -23.00 -15.23 -57.76
C ASN A 2 -23.53 -16.34 -56.84
N ASN A 3 -23.80 -16.08 -55.55
CA ASN A 3 -24.66 -16.99 -54.78
C ASN A 3 -25.41 -16.23 -53.68
N PRO A 4 -26.73 -15.98 -53.83
CA PRO A 4 -27.52 -15.16 -52.90
C PRO A 4 -27.98 -15.84 -51.60
N GLU A 5 -27.55 -17.08 -51.31
CA GLU A 5 -28.02 -17.81 -50.11
C GLU A 5 -27.16 -17.61 -48.84
N LEU A 6 -26.05 -16.87 -48.90
CA LEU A 6 -25.21 -16.59 -47.71
C LEU A 6 -25.64 -15.38 -46.86
N GLU A 7 -26.66 -14.61 -47.28
CA GLU A 7 -27.11 -13.44 -46.53
C GLU A 7 -28.07 -13.77 -45.36
N GLN A 8 -28.60 -15.00 -45.26
CA GLN A 8 -29.45 -15.38 -44.11
C GLN A 8 -28.70 -16.06 -42.95
N SER A 9 -27.54 -16.67 -43.16
CA SER A 9 -26.76 -17.29 -42.08
C SER A 9 -25.89 -16.28 -41.31
N THR A 10 -25.62 -15.11 -41.88
CA THR A 10 -24.75 -14.10 -41.27
C THR A 10 -25.48 -13.18 -40.27
N GLN A 11 -26.83 -13.22 -40.22
CA GLN A 11 -27.61 -12.44 -39.25
C GLN A 11 -27.82 -13.13 -37.89
N ILE A 12 -27.45 -14.41 -37.73
CA ILE A 12 -27.66 -15.12 -36.45
C ILE A 12 -26.45 -14.99 -35.50
N ALA A 13 -25.27 -14.57 -35.97
CA ALA A 13 -24.07 -14.50 -35.15
C ALA A 13 -23.99 -13.27 -34.21
N PHE A 14 -24.93 -12.32 -34.29
CA PHE A 14 -24.87 -11.08 -33.51
C PHE A 14 -25.76 -11.05 -32.24
N PHE A 15 -26.51 -12.12 -31.95
CA PHE A 15 -27.33 -12.24 -30.73
C PHE A 15 -27.28 -13.66 -30.15
N ALA A 16 -26.28 -13.97 -29.34
CA ALA A 16 -26.31 -15.18 -28.50
C ALA A 16 -25.71 -14.90 -27.11
N SER A 17 -26.51 -14.33 -26.22
CA SER A 17 -26.21 -14.13 -24.80
C SER A 17 -26.74 -15.30 -23.96
N SER A 18 -26.35 -16.54 -24.27
CA SER A 18 -26.69 -17.71 -23.42
C SER A 18 -25.68 -18.85 -23.57
N PRO A 19 -24.92 -19.21 -22.51
CA PRO A 19 -24.02 -20.38 -22.48
C PRO A 19 -24.72 -21.72 -22.72
N LYS A 20 -26.06 -21.74 -22.60
CA LYS A 20 -26.88 -22.94 -22.60
C LYS A 20 -26.98 -23.62 -23.98
N ILE A 21 -26.90 -22.83 -25.06
CA ILE A 21 -26.97 -23.33 -26.44
C ILE A 21 -25.66 -24.02 -26.85
N MET A 22 -24.52 -23.58 -26.29
CA MET A 22 -23.21 -24.16 -26.57
C MET A 22 -23.04 -25.54 -25.92
N VAL A 23 -23.61 -25.73 -24.72
CA VAL A 23 -23.59 -27.02 -24.01
C VAL A 23 -24.48 -28.07 -24.69
N GLU A 24 -25.67 -27.70 -25.18
CA GLU A 24 -26.58 -28.60 -25.90
C GLU A 24 -26.04 -29.04 -27.28
N GLU A 25 -25.17 -28.25 -27.92
CA GLU A 25 -24.46 -28.63 -29.15
C GLU A 25 -23.21 -29.49 -28.88
N LEU A 26 -22.52 -29.28 -27.75
CA LEU A 26 -21.36 -30.08 -27.33
C LEU A 26 -21.73 -31.49 -26.86
N GLU A 27 -22.94 -31.69 -26.29
CA GLU A 27 -23.43 -33.02 -25.89
C GLU A 27 -23.68 -33.98 -27.07
N LYS A 28 -23.67 -33.49 -28.32
CA LYS A 28 -23.91 -34.31 -29.53
C LYS A 28 -22.63 -34.89 -30.14
N VAL A 29 -21.45 -34.58 -29.60
CA VAL A 29 -20.16 -35.00 -30.18
C VAL A 29 -19.69 -36.32 -29.53
N GLU A 30 -20.10 -37.46 -30.10
CA GLU A 30 -19.45 -38.76 -29.80
C GLU A 30 -18.11 -38.85 -30.54
N ILE A 31 -16.98 -38.77 -29.82
CA ILE A 31 -15.66 -39.10 -30.37
C ILE A 31 -15.33 -40.54 -29.98
N LYS A 32 -15.58 -41.50 -30.89
CA LYS A 32 -15.04 -42.85 -30.81
C LYS A 32 -13.73 -42.87 -31.60
N SER A 33 -12.59 -42.81 -30.92
CA SER A 33 -11.27 -42.88 -31.54
C SER A 33 -10.42 -43.94 -30.86
N GLU A 34 -9.86 -44.85 -31.66
CA GLU A 34 -8.95 -45.93 -31.24
C GLU A 34 -7.47 -45.46 -31.14
N ASN A 35 -7.18 -44.19 -31.44
CA ASN A 35 -5.81 -43.64 -31.45
C ASN A 35 -5.44 -43.00 -30.11
N PHE A 36 -4.25 -43.33 -29.58
CA PHE A 36 -3.73 -42.91 -28.28
C PHE A 36 -3.66 -41.37 -28.12
N ASP A 37 -3.15 -40.64 -29.12
CA ASP A 37 -3.03 -39.18 -29.05
C ASP A 37 -4.39 -38.47 -29.04
N SER A 38 -5.36 -39.03 -29.75
CA SER A 38 -6.74 -38.53 -29.78
C SER A 38 -7.45 -38.73 -28.43
N GLN A 39 -7.15 -39.82 -27.72
CA GLN A 39 -7.71 -40.08 -26.39
C GLN A 39 -7.10 -39.17 -25.32
N MET A 40 -5.79 -38.87 -25.40
CA MET A 40 -5.18 -37.88 -24.52
C MET A 40 -5.70 -36.46 -24.79
N ALA A 41 -5.85 -36.09 -26.06
CA ALA A 41 -6.48 -34.83 -26.43
C ALA A 41 -7.93 -34.75 -25.91
N CYS A 42 -8.69 -35.85 -25.91
CA CYS A 42 -10.02 -35.91 -25.31
C CYS A 42 -10.01 -35.75 -23.79
N LEU A 43 -9.07 -36.37 -23.06
CA LEU A 43 -8.91 -36.20 -21.61
C LEU A 43 -8.53 -34.76 -21.23
N GLN A 44 -7.63 -34.13 -22.01
CA GLN A 44 -7.25 -32.73 -21.85
C GLN A 44 -8.42 -31.79 -22.17
N TYR A 45 -9.16 -32.05 -23.25
CA TYR A 45 -10.34 -31.28 -23.65
C TYR A 45 -11.48 -31.39 -22.63
N PHE A 46 -11.76 -32.59 -22.13
CA PHE A 46 -12.78 -32.81 -21.09
C PHE A 46 -12.42 -32.12 -19.77
N SER A 47 -11.14 -32.18 -19.38
CA SER A 47 -10.64 -31.49 -18.19
C SER A 47 -10.67 -29.95 -18.36
N TYR A 48 -10.47 -29.45 -19.58
CA TYR A 48 -10.58 -28.03 -19.91
C TYR A 48 -12.02 -27.54 -19.82
N ILE A 49 -12.99 -28.30 -20.34
CA ILE A 49 -14.43 -28.00 -20.21
C ILE A 49 -14.84 -27.95 -18.74
N LEU A 50 -14.46 -28.95 -17.94
CA LEU A 50 -14.68 -28.98 -16.49
C LEU A 50 -14.10 -27.74 -15.79
N SER A 51 -12.89 -27.32 -16.17
CA SER A 51 -12.25 -26.13 -15.60
C SER A 51 -12.98 -24.84 -15.97
N TRP A 52 -13.48 -24.76 -17.20
CA TRP A 52 -14.22 -23.60 -17.71
C TRP A 52 -15.59 -23.46 -17.03
N ASP A 53 -16.30 -24.58 -16.82
CA ASP A 53 -17.57 -24.60 -16.09
C ASP A 53 -17.40 -24.26 -14.60
N ILE A 54 -16.31 -24.69 -13.96
CA ILE A 54 -16.02 -24.33 -12.56
C ILE A 54 -15.68 -22.84 -12.42
N VAL A 55 -14.92 -22.28 -13.36
CA VAL A 55 -14.57 -20.84 -13.38
C VAL A 55 -15.82 -19.99 -13.60
N ASN A 56 -16.70 -20.39 -14.53
CA ASN A 56 -17.97 -19.69 -14.77
C ASN A 56 -18.96 -19.85 -13.60
N ALA A 57 -19.01 -21.03 -12.96
CA ALA A 57 -19.79 -21.22 -11.75
C ALA A 57 -19.29 -20.31 -10.61
N ARG A 58 -17.96 -20.12 -10.46
CA ARG A 58 -17.35 -19.18 -9.52
C ARG A 58 -17.83 -17.74 -9.74
N PHE A 59 -18.07 -17.35 -10.99
CA PHE A 59 -18.58 -16.03 -11.37
C PHE A 59 -20.07 -15.81 -11.05
N PHE A 60 -20.90 -16.85 -11.19
CA PHE A 60 -22.34 -16.76 -10.92
C PHE A 60 -22.73 -17.01 -9.44
N TYR A 61 -21.91 -17.73 -8.67
CA TYR A 61 -22.22 -18.16 -7.29
C TYR A 61 -21.72 -17.21 -6.17
N TYR A 62 -21.50 -15.92 -6.47
CA TYR A 62 -21.01 -14.92 -5.50
C TYR A 62 -21.98 -14.59 -4.34
N LYS A 63 -23.05 -15.37 -4.15
CA LYS A 63 -24.11 -15.06 -3.18
C LYS A 63 -24.48 -16.18 -2.19
N TYR A 64 -23.86 -17.37 -2.23
CA TYR A 64 -24.14 -18.43 -1.23
C TYR A 64 -22.87 -19.20 -0.81
N GLN A 65 -22.81 -19.54 0.49
CA GLN A 65 -21.69 -19.97 1.36
C GLN A 65 -20.76 -21.17 0.95
N ARG A 66 -20.62 -21.57 -0.32
CA ARG A 66 -19.82 -22.76 -0.70
C ARG A 66 -18.57 -22.49 -1.57
N LEU A 67 -17.93 -21.33 -1.37
CA LEU A 67 -16.69 -20.95 -2.09
C LEU A 67 -15.51 -21.91 -1.82
N VAL A 68 -15.42 -22.46 -0.61
CA VAL A 68 -14.31 -23.33 -0.17
C VAL A 68 -14.31 -24.67 -0.91
N GLU A 69 -15.48 -25.24 -1.21
CA GLU A 69 -15.60 -26.52 -1.92
C GLU A 69 -15.20 -26.40 -3.39
N LEU A 70 -15.60 -25.32 -4.08
CA LEU A 70 -15.24 -25.05 -5.48
C LEU A 70 -13.75 -24.70 -5.65
N GLU A 71 -13.16 -24.02 -4.67
CA GLU A 71 -11.73 -23.74 -4.64
C GLU A 71 -10.90 -25.01 -4.41
N LEU A 72 -11.39 -25.93 -3.59
CA LEU A 72 -10.78 -27.24 -3.38
C LEU A 72 -10.81 -28.09 -4.66
N ILE A 73 -11.95 -28.11 -5.38
CA ILE A 73 -12.07 -28.80 -6.69
C ILE A 73 -11.09 -28.21 -7.69
N GLY A 74 -11.04 -26.88 -7.82
CA GLY A 74 -10.11 -26.20 -8.74
C GLY A 74 -8.65 -26.57 -8.45
N LYS A 75 -8.25 -26.55 -7.17
CA LYS A 75 -6.88 -26.89 -6.74
C LYS A 75 -6.52 -28.34 -7.00
N GLU A 76 -7.39 -29.29 -6.67
CA GLU A 76 -7.13 -30.71 -6.93
C GLU A 76 -7.18 -31.03 -8.43
N MET A 77 -8.01 -30.34 -9.22
CA MET A 77 -8.07 -30.51 -10.67
C MET A 77 -6.82 -29.98 -11.38
N THR A 78 -6.24 -28.87 -10.94
CA THR A 78 -4.93 -28.41 -11.43
C THR A 78 -3.83 -29.43 -11.14
N LYS A 79 -3.85 -30.06 -9.96
CA LYS A 79 -2.90 -31.13 -9.64
C LYS A 79 -3.11 -32.36 -10.51
N PHE A 80 -4.35 -32.76 -10.73
CA PHE A 80 -4.69 -33.89 -11.60
C PHE A 80 -4.26 -33.63 -13.06
N LEU A 81 -4.55 -32.44 -13.59
CA LEU A 81 -4.08 -32.00 -14.90
C LEU A 81 -2.54 -32.04 -15.00
N LYS A 82 -1.85 -31.60 -13.96
CA LYS A 82 -0.39 -31.67 -13.91
C LYS A 82 0.12 -33.12 -13.95
N LEU A 83 -0.53 -34.05 -13.24
CA LEU A 83 -0.22 -35.48 -13.31
C LEU A 83 -0.45 -36.07 -14.70
N VAL A 84 -1.49 -35.60 -15.41
CA VAL A 84 -1.79 -35.95 -16.81
C VAL A 84 -0.73 -35.41 -17.76
N PHE A 85 -0.33 -34.15 -17.63
CA PHE A 85 0.72 -33.55 -18.47
C PHE A 85 2.12 -34.13 -18.21
N GLU A 86 2.40 -34.55 -16.97
CA GLU A 86 3.69 -35.14 -16.58
C GLU A 86 3.75 -36.67 -16.78
N ASN A 87 2.71 -37.30 -17.34
CA ASN A 87 2.63 -38.76 -17.58
C ASN A 87 2.91 -39.63 -16.33
N LYS A 88 2.50 -39.18 -15.14
CA LYS A 88 2.67 -39.92 -13.87
C LYS A 88 1.54 -40.92 -13.63
N HIS A 89 1.49 -41.96 -14.46
CA HIS A 89 0.36 -42.90 -14.57
C HIS A 89 -0.01 -43.63 -13.26
N SER A 90 0.96 -43.94 -12.39
CA SER A 90 0.69 -44.59 -11.09
C SER A 90 0.00 -43.70 -10.06
N GLU A 91 0.10 -42.37 -10.23
CA GLU A 91 -0.49 -41.37 -9.35
C GLU A 91 -1.82 -40.82 -9.90
N LEU A 92 -2.05 -41.00 -11.20
CA LEU A 92 -3.25 -40.55 -11.91
C LEU A 92 -4.53 -41.14 -11.30
N ILE A 93 -4.51 -42.43 -10.93
CA ILE A 93 -5.66 -43.10 -10.29
C ILE A 93 -6.00 -42.45 -8.94
N LYS A 94 -4.98 -42.16 -8.12
CA LYS A 94 -5.17 -41.51 -6.81
C LYS A 94 -5.70 -40.08 -6.97
N GLY A 95 -5.21 -39.36 -7.98
CA GLY A 95 -5.71 -38.03 -8.31
C GLY A 95 -7.16 -38.06 -8.80
N CYS A 96 -7.50 -39.03 -9.67
CA CYS A 96 -8.86 -39.24 -10.16
C CYS A 96 -9.82 -39.59 -9.02
N ASP A 97 -9.47 -40.52 -8.14
CA ASP A 97 -10.31 -40.92 -7.01
C ASP A 97 -10.59 -39.75 -6.07
N LYS A 98 -9.56 -38.95 -5.77
CA LYS A 98 -9.69 -37.78 -4.92
C LYS A 98 -10.57 -36.70 -5.56
N LEU A 99 -10.44 -36.49 -6.87
CA LEU A 99 -11.38 -35.63 -7.60
C LEU A 99 -12.80 -36.17 -7.55
N CYS A 100 -12.98 -37.46 -7.84
CA CYS A 100 -14.28 -38.10 -7.83
C CYS A 100 -14.95 -38.04 -6.45
N GLU A 101 -14.19 -38.19 -5.37
CA GLU A 101 -14.68 -38.04 -4.00
C GLU A 101 -15.24 -36.64 -3.77
N ILE A 102 -14.51 -35.61 -4.19
CA ILE A 102 -14.95 -34.21 -4.05
C ILE A 102 -16.11 -33.89 -4.99
N LEU A 103 -16.06 -34.32 -6.27
CA LEU A 103 -17.14 -34.13 -7.25
C LEU A 103 -18.43 -34.83 -6.80
N ASN A 104 -18.33 -35.96 -6.09
CA ASN A 104 -19.48 -36.68 -5.55
C ASN A 104 -20.14 -35.98 -4.35
N THR A 105 -19.46 -35.03 -3.68
CA THR A 105 -20.08 -34.23 -2.61
C THR A 105 -21.00 -33.13 -3.15
N ILE A 106 -20.91 -32.81 -4.45
CA ILE A 106 -21.72 -31.80 -5.14
C ILE A 106 -22.65 -32.48 -6.17
N PRO A 107 -23.97 -32.54 -5.94
CA PRO A 107 -24.88 -33.35 -6.75
C PRO A 107 -24.88 -33.08 -8.26
N VAL A 108 -24.66 -31.82 -8.67
CA VAL A 108 -24.60 -31.42 -10.10
C VAL A 108 -23.38 -32.01 -10.82
N TYR A 109 -22.27 -32.25 -10.11
CA TYR A 109 -21.02 -32.75 -10.70
C TYR A 109 -20.82 -34.26 -10.55
N LYS A 110 -21.78 -34.96 -9.92
CA LYS A 110 -21.74 -36.41 -9.70
C LYS A 110 -21.74 -37.21 -11.02
N LYS A 111 -22.41 -36.72 -12.07
CA LYS A 111 -22.42 -37.32 -13.42
C LYS A 111 -21.00 -37.34 -14.03
N TRP A 112 -20.25 -36.26 -13.83
CA TRP A 112 -18.89 -36.08 -14.34
C TRP A 112 -17.86 -36.96 -13.63
N SER A 113 -18.11 -37.30 -12.36
CA SER A 113 -17.30 -38.25 -11.60
C SER A 113 -17.31 -39.66 -12.22
N ASN A 114 -18.47 -40.14 -12.67
CA ASN A 114 -18.59 -41.45 -13.33
C ASN A 114 -17.93 -41.45 -14.72
N GLU A 115 -18.07 -40.36 -15.46
CA GLU A 115 -17.47 -40.23 -16.80
C GLU A 115 -15.95 -40.07 -16.74
N LEU A 116 -15.43 -39.33 -15.76
CA LEU A 116 -13.99 -39.23 -15.49
C LEU A 116 -13.39 -40.60 -15.16
N LYS A 117 -14.06 -41.41 -14.32
CA LYS A 117 -13.62 -42.78 -14.01
C LYS A 117 -13.59 -43.67 -15.25
N SER A 118 -14.63 -43.60 -16.10
CA SER A 118 -14.67 -44.38 -17.35
C SER A 118 -13.51 -44.01 -18.28
N ARG A 119 -13.27 -42.71 -18.50
CA ARG A 119 -12.21 -42.24 -19.40
C ARG A 119 -10.81 -42.55 -18.88
N VAL A 120 -10.59 -42.49 -17.57
CA VAL A 120 -9.33 -42.91 -16.94
C VAL A 120 -9.17 -44.43 -17.02
N ALA A 121 -10.24 -45.20 -16.86
CA ALA A 121 -10.21 -46.66 -17.00
C ALA A 121 -9.88 -47.11 -18.43
N ASP A 122 -10.49 -46.49 -19.45
CA ASP A 122 -10.19 -46.75 -20.86
C ASP A 122 -8.74 -46.41 -21.21
N HIS A 123 -8.24 -45.28 -20.70
CA HIS A 123 -6.84 -44.88 -20.87
C HIS A 123 -5.85 -45.87 -20.23
N LEU A 124 -6.13 -46.34 -19.01
CA LEU A 124 -5.28 -47.31 -18.31
C LEU A 124 -5.35 -48.71 -18.94
N LYS A 125 -6.51 -49.11 -19.46
CA LYS A 125 -6.66 -50.36 -20.19
C LYS A 125 -5.82 -50.36 -21.47
N ASN A 126 -5.84 -49.27 -22.22
CA ASN A 126 -4.99 -49.09 -23.41
C ASN A 126 -3.48 -49.06 -23.10
N LEU A 127 -3.07 -48.48 -21.96
CA LEU A 127 -1.66 -48.49 -21.53
C LEU A 127 -1.15 -49.89 -21.18
N VAL A 128 -2.01 -50.75 -20.65
CA VAL A 128 -1.68 -52.15 -20.31
C VAL A 128 -1.69 -53.03 -21.56
N GLU A 129 -2.66 -52.87 -22.47
CA GLU A 129 -2.73 -53.61 -23.73
C GLU A 129 -1.57 -53.28 -24.69
N ASN A 130 -0.99 -52.09 -24.59
CA ASN A 130 0.16 -51.65 -25.38
C ASN A 130 1.52 -51.74 -24.64
N ASN A 131 1.61 -52.45 -23.51
CA ASN A 131 2.85 -52.70 -22.73
C ASN A 131 3.61 -51.45 -22.20
N PHE A 132 2.95 -50.30 -22.03
CA PHE A 132 3.63 -49.07 -21.58
C PHE A 132 3.81 -48.94 -20.06
N THR A 133 3.05 -49.68 -19.23
CA THR A 133 3.18 -49.69 -17.75
C THR A 133 2.71 -51.01 -17.12
N SER A 134 3.22 -51.38 -15.93
CA SER A 134 2.73 -52.57 -15.17
C SER A 134 1.71 -52.18 -14.10
N ILE A 135 0.43 -52.55 -14.26
CA ILE A 135 -0.64 -52.35 -13.27
C ILE A 135 -1.24 -53.71 -12.90
N SER A 136 -1.41 -54.02 -11.61
CA SER A 136 -1.96 -55.30 -11.16
C SER A 136 -3.41 -55.50 -11.64
N ALA A 137 -3.72 -56.68 -12.20
CA ALA A 137 -5.07 -57.04 -12.67
C ALA A 137 -6.19 -56.84 -11.63
N ALA A 138 -5.89 -56.98 -10.34
CA ALA A 138 -6.83 -56.74 -9.23
C ALA A 138 -7.27 -55.27 -9.06
N ARG A 139 -6.55 -54.29 -9.64
CA ARG A 139 -6.93 -52.86 -9.63
C ARG A 139 -7.75 -52.44 -10.85
N LEU A 140 -7.55 -53.08 -12.01
CA LEU A 140 -8.34 -52.83 -13.23
C LEU A 140 -9.81 -53.29 -13.07
N SER A 141 -10.06 -54.33 -12.28
CA SER A 141 -11.41 -54.83 -12.03
C SER A 141 -12.29 -53.89 -11.20
N GLN A 142 -11.70 -53.01 -10.36
CA GLN A 142 -12.45 -51.98 -9.63
C GLN A 142 -13.02 -50.86 -10.54
N TYR A 143 -12.57 -50.78 -11.79
CA TYR A 143 -13.04 -49.83 -12.81
C TYR A 143 -13.66 -50.51 -14.04
N GLY A 144 -14.05 -51.79 -13.92
CA GLY A 144 -14.91 -52.47 -14.90
C GLY A 144 -14.22 -53.31 -15.99
N GLY A 145 -12.90 -53.54 -15.93
CA GLY A 145 -12.20 -54.42 -16.88
C GLY A 145 -12.18 -55.89 -16.44
N GLN A 146 -12.49 -56.84 -17.35
CA GLN A 146 -12.23 -58.27 -17.11
C GLN A 146 -10.80 -58.67 -17.51
N PRO A 147 -10.08 -59.47 -16.71
CA PRO A 147 -8.72 -59.89 -17.03
C PRO A 147 -8.73 -61.16 -17.91
N GLN A 148 -7.94 -61.18 -18.97
CA GLN A 148 -7.52 -62.44 -19.61
C GLN A 148 -6.05 -62.73 -19.28
N ASP A 149 -5.79 -63.98 -18.93
CA ASP A 149 -4.50 -64.52 -18.49
C ASP A 149 -3.41 -64.40 -19.55
N LYS A 150 -2.25 -63.80 -19.23
CA LYS A 150 -0.94 -64.49 -19.10
C LYS A 150 0.26 -63.52 -19.03
N ALA A 151 1.20 -63.92 -18.17
CA ALA A 151 2.65 -63.72 -18.18
C ALA A 151 3.23 -62.31 -17.87
N PHE A 152 3.94 -62.26 -16.74
CA PHE A 152 4.97 -61.27 -16.39
C PHE A 152 6.13 -61.32 -17.41
N VAL A 153 6.57 -60.17 -17.93
CA VAL A 153 7.88 -60.01 -18.59
C VAL A 153 8.53 -58.68 -18.15
N LYS A 154 9.82 -58.76 -17.77
CA LYS A 154 10.71 -57.64 -17.38
C LYS A 154 11.02 -56.72 -18.58
N ILE A 155 11.19 -55.42 -18.31
CA ILE A 155 11.69 -54.43 -19.28
C ILE A 155 13.10 -53.98 -18.86
N GLU A 156 14.05 -54.04 -19.81
CA GLU A 156 15.27 -53.23 -19.83
C GLU A 156 15.04 -52.00 -20.74
N GLU A 157 15.58 -50.85 -20.35
CA GLU A 157 15.42 -49.53 -20.98
C GLU A 157 15.93 -49.47 -22.43
N ARG A 158 15.20 -48.76 -23.32
CA ARG A 158 15.77 -48.17 -24.54
C ARG A 158 15.13 -46.82 -24.91
N GLU A 159 16.00 -45.96 -25.46
CA GLU A 159 15.84 -44.55 -25.84
C GLU A 159 14.81 -44.28 -26.95
N HIS A 160 14.24 -43.07 -26.91
CA HIS A 160 13.28 -42.50 -27.85
C HIS A 160 13.88 -42.20 -29.23
N ARG A 161 13.14 -42.54 -30.31
CA ARG A 161 13.26 -41.95 -31.65
C ARG A 161 11.96 -41.25 -32.02
N GLU A 162 12.10 -40.10 -32.67
CA GLU A 162 11.02 -39.30 -33.29
C GLU A 162 10.30 -40.07 -34.40
N ILE A 163 8.98 -39.85 -34.52
CA ILE A 163 8.16 -40.32 -35.64
C ILE A 163 7.55 -39.10 -36.31
N GLU A 164 7.93 -38.83 -37.57
CA GLU A 164 7.22 -37.94 -38.48
C GLU A 164 5.97 -38.66 -39.05
N LEU A 165 4.85 -37.93 -39.16
CA LEU A 165 3.63 -38.42 -39.79
C LEU A 165 3.39 -37.66 -41.11
N ASP A 166 3.76 -38.28 -42.22
CA ASP A 166 3.26 -37.98 -43.57
C ASP A 166 2.12 -38.96 -43.89
N GLY A 167 0.93 -38.44 -44.22
CA GLY A 167 -0.20 -39.24 -44.69
C GLY A 167 -1.49 -38.45 -44.92
N GLU A 168 -2.04 -38.54 -46.14
CA GLU A 168 -3.24 -37.85 -46.62
C GLU A 168 -4.51 -38.22 -45.83
N VAL A 169 -5.32 -37.21 -45.45
CA VAL A 169 -6.64 -37.38 -44.83
C VAL A 169 -7.74 -36.98 -45.81
N ASP A 170 -8.70 -37.89 -45.97
CA ASP A 170 -9.88 -37.88 -46.83
C ASP A 170 -10.71 -36.58 -46.80
N THR A 171 -11.10 -36.11 -47.99
CA THR A 171 -11.45 -34.73 -48.36
C THR A 171 -12.88 -34.27 -48.05
N LYS A 172 -13.57 -34.83 -47.05
CA LYS A 172 -14.92 -34.34 -46.65
C LYS A 172 -15.04 -33.79 -45.23
N TYR A 173 -14.06 -34.06 -44.36
CA TYR A 173 -13.99 -33.52 -42.99
C TYR A 173 -12.80 -32.57 -42.75
N GLY A 174 -11.82 -32.55 -43.66
CA GLY A 174 -10.64 -31.68 -43.56
C GLY A 174 -10.93 -30.18 -43.68
N GLU A 175 -11.96 -29.77 -44.42
CA GLU A 175 -12.31 -28.34 -44.58
C GLU A 175 -13.08 -27.78 -43.38
N GLN A 176 -13.92 -28.57 -42.70
CA GLN A 176 -14.58 -28.16 -41.45
C GLN A 176 -13.58 -28.05 -40.30
N VAL A 177 -12.57 -28.94 -40.23
CA VAL A 177 -11.49 -28.85 -39.25
C VAL A 177 -10.55 -27.67 -39.53
N LYS A 178 -10.29 -27.32 -40.79
CA LYS A 178 -9.55 -26.10 -41.16
C LYS A 178 -10.34 -24.82 -40.86
N PHE A 179 -11.65 -24.81 -41.09
CA PHE A 179 -12.52 -23.67 -40.74
C PHE A 179 -12.60 -23.47 -39.22
N ILE A 180 -12.76 -24.55 -38.44
CA ILE A 180 -12.78 -24.50 -36.97
C ILE A 180 -11.39 -24.15 -36.41
N LYS A 181 -10.28 -24.67 -36.96
CA LYS A 181 -8.92 -24.23 -36.58
C LYS A 181 -8.67 -22.77 -36.91
N SER A 182 -9.14 -22.25 -38.05
CA SER A 182 -9.02 -20.84 -38.44
C SER A 182 -9.87 -19.91 -37.55
N TYR A 183 -11.12 -20.31 -37.27
CA TYR A 183 -12.04 -19.57 -36.41
C TYR A 183 -11.59 -19.56 -34.94
N LEU A 184 -11.08 -20.68 -34.44
CA LEU A 184 -10.50 -20.79 -33.10
C LEU A 184 -9.17 -20.04 -33.02
N THR A 185 -8.27 -20.11 -34.00
CA THR A 185 -7.00 -19.36 -33.95
C THR A 185 -7.21 -17.85 -34.02
N HIS A 186 -8.19 -17.32 -34.77
CA HIS A 186 -8.43 -15.87 -34.86
C HIS A 186 -9.22 -15.29 -33.65
N ASN A 187 -10.25 -15.97 -33.15
CA ASN A 187 -11.02 -15.47 -32.01
C ASN A 187 -10.37 -15.78 -30.65
N SER A 188 -9.63 -16.88 -30.53
CA SER A 188 -8.93 -17.20 -29.28
C SER A 188 -7.62 -16.42 -29.11
N PHE A 189 -6.86 -16.08 -30.16
CA PHE A 189 -5.67 -15.22 -29.97
C PHE A 189 -6.04 -13.81 -29.51
N THR A 190 -7.12 -13.24 -30.03
CA THR A 190 -7.51 -11.86 -29.69
C THR A 190 -8.12 -11.77 -28.28
N GLN A 191 -8.86 -12.79 -27.84
CA GLN A 191 -9.38 -12.86 -26.47
C GLN A 191 -8.36 -13.40 -25.45
N ILE A 192 -7.44 -14.30 -25.84
CA ILE A 192 -6.34 -14.74 -24.97
C ILE A 192 -5.30 -13.63 -24.81
N ILE A 193 -5.04 -12.80 -25.81
CA ILE A 193 -4.21 -11.59 -25.65
C ILE A 193 -4.93 -10.56 -24.77
N TYR A 194 -6.25 -10.38 -24.91
CA TYR A 194 -7.02 -9.44 -24.07
C TYR A 194 -7.19 -9.93 -22.61
N ILE A 195 -7.34 -11.24 -22.39
CA ILE A 195 -7.46 -11.84 -21.06
C ILE A 195 -6.08 -12.05 -20.44
N LYS A 196 -5.03 -12.45 -21.18
CA LYS A 196 -3.65 -12.45 -20.67
C LYS A 196 -3.15 -11.03 -20.41
N SER A 197 -3.49 -10.04 -21.23
CA SER A 197 -3.12 -8.65 -20.93
C SER A 197 -3.89 -8.12 -19.73
N LYS A 198 -5.16 -8.47 -19.54
CA LYS A 198 -5.91 -8.12 -18.32
C LYS A 198 -5.48 -8.91 -17.09
N MET A 199 -5.09 -10.17 -17.20
CA MET A 199 -4.61 -10.99 -16.08
C MET A 199 -3.17 -10.63 -15.70
N GLN A 200 -2.30 -10.36 -16.67
CA GLN A 200 -0.97 -9.80 -16.41
C GLN A 200 -1.06 -8.35 -15.91
N GLN A 201 -1.98 -7.50 -16.40
CA GLN A 201 -2.19 -6.17 -15.81
C GLN A 201 -2.75 -6.24 -14.39
N LYS A 202 -3.61 -7.21 -14.07
CA LYS A 202 -4.13 -7.37 -12.69
C LYS A 202 -3.14 -8.04 -11.74
N GLU A 203 -2.33 -8.99 -12.21
CA GLU A 203 -1.29 -9.63 -11.38
C GLU A 203 -0.06 -8.74 -11.20
N VAL A 204 0.24 -7.84 -12.14
CA VAL A 204 1.31 -6.85 -11.99
C VAL A 204 0.88 -5.65 -11.12
N ASP A 205 -0.41 -5.31 -11.05
CA ASP A 205 -0.91 -4.22 -10.18
C ASP A 205 -1.22 -4.66 -8.73
N GLU A 206 -1.32 -5.95 -8.41
CA GLU A 206 -1.74 -6.41 -7.06
C GLU A 206 -0.89 -7.54 -6.43
N THR A 207 0.23 -7.95 -7.02
CA THR A 207 1.19 -8.79 -6.29
C THR A 207 2.12 -7.93 -5.43
N LEU A 208 1.72 -7.73 -4.17
CA LEU A 208 2.69 -7.50 -3.10
C LEU A 208 3.64 -8.70 -3.10
N GLU A 209 4.80 -8.58 -3.74
CA GLU A 209 5.91 -9.49 -3.53
C GLU A 209 6.09 -9.64 -2.01
N GLU A 210 5.99 -10.87 -1.50
CA GLU A 210 6.37 -11.15 -0.12
C GLU A 210 7.85 -10.81 0.03
N VAL A 211 8.11 -9.61 0.54
CA VAL A 211 9.45 -9.10 0.80
C VAL A 211 10.15 -10.11 1.71
N LYS A 212 11.12 -10.85 1.17
CA LYS A 212 12.02 -11.68 1.98
C LYS A 212 12.77 -10.73 2.92
N THR A 213 12.51 -10.86 4.21
CA THR A 213 13.16 -10.05 5.24
C THR A 213 14.32 -10.84 5.85
N ILE A 214 15.44 -10.15 6.09
CA ILE A 214 16.60 -10.71 6.78
C ILE A 214 16.72 -10.08 8.17
N LYS A 215 17.20 -10.86 9.14
CA LYS A 215 17.45 -10.39 10.51
C LYS A 215 18.78 -9.64 10.54
N ALA A 216 18.75 -8.35 10.86
CA ALA A 216 19.94 -7.50 10.95
C ALA A 216 20.38 -7.25 12.40
N ILE A 217 21.68 -7.03 12.62
CA ILE A 217 22.20 -6.52 13.89
C ILE A 217 21.70 -5.09 14.13
N THR A 218 21.29 -4.80 15.36
CA THR A 218 20.80 -3.47 15.74
C THR A 218 21.97 -2.50 16.01
N PRO A 219 21.74 -1.18 15.93
CA PRO A 219 22.74 -0.18 16.34
C PRO A 219 23.22 -0.37 17.79
N LYS A 220 22.35 -0.83 18.70
CA LYS A 220 22.71 -1.10 20.10
C LYS A 220 23.69 -2.27 20.23
N GLU A 221 23.55 -3.30 19.40
CA GLU A 221 24.40 -4.49 19.42
C GLU A 221 25.79 -4.21 18.84
N ILE A 222 25.88 -3.53 17.70
CA ILE A 222 27.20 -3.17 17.10
C ILE A 222 28.00 -2.23 18.01
N LYS A 223 27.34 -1.28 18.69
CA LYS A 223 27.98 -0.43 19.70
C LYS A 223 28.64 -1.26 20.82
N LYS A 224 27.96 -2.29 21.32
CA LYS A 224 28.51 -3.18 22.37
C LYS A 224 29.76 -3.95 21.92
N ILE A 225 29.84 -4.28 20.63
CA ILE A 225 30.99 -4.97 20.04
C ILE A 225 32.20 -4.03 19.94
N VAL A 226 31.98 -2.80 19.49
CA VAL A 226 33.06 -1.87 19.10
C VAL A 226 33.54 -1.01 20.28
N LYS A 227 32.66 -0.66 21.23
CA LYS A 227 32.99 0.23 22.35
C LYS A 227 34.24 -0.17 23.15
N PRO A 228 34.44 -1.43 23.55
CA PRO A 228 35.65 -1.83 24.28
C PRO A 228 36.96 -1.58 23.49
N GLN A 229 36.92 -1.72 22.16
CA GLN A 229 38.08 -1.47 21.29
C GLN A 229 38.46 0.01 21.25
N PHE A 230 37.47 0.90 21.25
CA PHE A 230 37.69 2.35 21.22
C PHE A 230 38.18 2.86 22.56
N GLU A 231 37.59 2.39 23.67
CA GLU A 231 37.99 2.73 25.03
C GLU A 231 39.45 2.34 25.35
N ALA A 232 39.94 1.26 24.74
CA ALA A 232 41.31 0.77 24.91
C ALA A 232 42.36 1.63 24.19
N ASN A 233 41.96 2.38 23.15
CA ASN A 233 42.88 3.17 22.31
C ASN A 233 42.41 4.64 22.18
N PRO A 234 42.30 5.39 23.30
CA PRO A 234 41.63 6.69 23.30
C PRO A 234 42.31 7.73 22.41
N GLU A 235 43.65 7.71 22.27
CA GLU A 235 44.38 8.65 21.41
C GLU A 235 44.01 8.51 19.92
N LEU A 236 43.68 7.29 19.48
CA LEU A 236 43.28 7.01 18.10
C LEU A 236 41.86 7.53 17.83
N PHE A 237 40.93 7.28 18.76
CA PHE A 237 39.49 7.48 18.52
C PHE A 237 38.93 8.79 19.07
N TYR A 238 39.42 9.27 20.21
CA TYR A 238 38.90 10.45 20.91
C TYR A 238 39.84 11.66 20.80
N PRO A 239 39.34 12.89 20.97
CA PRO A 239 40.12 14.11 20.79
C PRO A 239 40.96 14.44 22.03
N THR A 240 41.98 13.64 22.31
CA THR A 240 42.75 13.74 23.56
C THR A 240 43.58 15.03 23.65
N LYS A 241 44.09 15.54 22.51
CA LYS A 241 45.01 16.69 22.49
C LYS A 241 44.32 17.99 22.87
N VAL A 242 43.10 18.20 22.39
CA VAL A 242 42.31 19.39 22.73
C VAL A 242 41.85 19.36 24.19
N PHE A 243 41.55 18.18 24.74
CA PHE A 243 41.26 18.04 26.16
C PHE A 243 42.46 18.41 27.03
N ASP A 244 43.65 17.89 26.72
CA ASP A 244 44.89 18.27 27.41
C ASP A 244 45.16 19.78 27.31
N LYS A 245 44.98 20.37 26.11
CA LYS A 245 45.13 21.81 25.86
C LYS A 245 44.23 22.67 26.75
N PHE A 246 43.02 22.22 27.05
CA PHE A 246 42.07 22.93 27.91
C PHE A 246 42.06 22.44 29.37
N GLY A 247 43.04 21.63 29.78
CA GLY A 247 43.22 21.20 31.17
C GLY A 247 42.23 20.11 31.62
N PHE A 248 41.65 19.36 30.69
CA PHE A 248 40.78 18.23 31.03
C PHE A 248 41.58 16.97 31.32
N THR A 249 41.11 16.17 32.27
CA THR A 249 41.70 14.89 32.65
C THR A 249 40.70 13.76 32.42
N ARG A 250 41.17 12.66 31.83
CA ARG A 250 40.37 11.45 31.61
C ARG A 250 40.21 10.68 32.91
N CYS A 251 38.99 10.28 33.24
CA CYS A 251 38.65 9.52 34.43
C CYS A 251 37.49 8.55 34.15
N LYS A 252 37.28 7.61 35.07
CA LYS A 252 36.23 6.59 34.96
C LYS A 252 35.12 6.88 35.96
N CYS A 253 33.88 6.95 35.50
CA CYS A 253 32.74 7.21 36.37
C CYS A 253 32.52 6.06 37.35
N PRO A 254 32.41 6.31 38.67
CA PRO A 254 32.20 5.25 39.65
C PRO A 254 30.80 4.63 39.60
N LYS A 255 29.82 5.29 38.95
CA LYS A 255 28.43 4.81 38.86
C LYS A 255 28.17 3.98 37.61
N CYS A 256 28.42 4.53 36.42
CA CYS A 256 28.14 3.84 35.15
C CYS A 256 29.35 3.17 34.52
N GLY A 257 30.57 3.44 35.02
CA GLY A 257 31.80 2.88 34.46
C GLY A 257 32.27 3.50 33.15
N ALA A 258 31.55 4.47 32.58
CA ALA A 258 31.97 5.18 31.36
C ALA A 258 33.22 6.04 31.61
N TYR A 259 34.06 6.16 30.59
CA TYR A 259 35.16 7.12 30.58
C TYR A 259 34.65 8.51 30.23
N PHE A 260 35.12 9.51 30.96
CA PHE A 260 34.76 10.90 30.73
C PHE A 260 35.93 11.83 31.08
N TRP A 261 35.83 13.07 30.60
CA TRP A 261 36.81 14.11 30.77
C TRP A 261 36.26 15.21 31.68
N ARG A 262 37.06 15.63 32.66
CA ARG A 262 36.71 16.65 33.66
C ARG A 262 37.80 17.69 33.80
N HIS A 263 37.43 18.93 34.09
CA HIS A 263 38.38 20.02 34.33
C HIS A 263 38.96 20.00 35.76
N THR A 264 38.19 19.56 36.76
CA THR A 264 38.66 19.46 38.16
C THR A 264 38.24 18.16 38.83
N ASP A 265 38.99 17.77 39.85
CA ASP A 265 38.71 16.55 40.64
C ASP A 265 37.41 16.63 41.47
N LYS A 266 36.79 17.81 41.54
CA LYS A 266 35.49 18.02 42.21
C LYS A 266 34.35 17.28 41.50
N LYS A 267 34.43 17.14 40.17
CA LYS A 267 33.45 16.37 39.38
C LYS A 267 33.87 14.90 39.37
N ILE A 268 33.22 14.10 40.22
CA ILE A 268 33.56 12.67 40.40
C ILE A 268 32.75 11.80 39.43
N THR A 269 31.56 12.24 39.04
CA THR A 269 30.63 11.58 38.13
C THR A 269 30.71 12.16 36.72
N CYS A 270 30.23 11.40 35.73
CA CYS A 270 30.33 11.75 34.31
C CYS A 270 29.43 12.91 33.84
N GLY A 271 28.62 13.50 34.72
CA GLY A 271 27.71 14.59 34.37
C GLY A 271 26.37 14.15 33.77
N ASP A 272 26.20 12.88 33.41
CA ASP A 272 24.89 12.33 33.02
C ASP A 272 23.91 12.42 34.20
N SER A 273 22.71 12.93 33.93
CA SER A 273 21.57 12.95 34.86
C SER A 273 21.35 11.67 35.66
N ASN A 274 21.54 10.48 35.07
CA ASN A 274 21.39 9.21 35.78
C ASN A 274 22.48 9.00 36.86
N CYS A 275 23.68 9.53 36.59
CA CYS A 275 24.79 9.51 37.54
C CYS A 275 24.74 10.68 38.54
N GLU A 276 24.35 11.88 38.11
CA GLU A 276 24.21 13.06 38.96
C GLU A 276 23.01 12.93 39.91
N GLY A 277 21.95 12.24 39.47
CA GLY A 277 20.72 12.01 40.23
C GLY A 277 19.69 13.15 40.15
N LYS A 278 20.05 14.31 39.59
CA LYS A 278 19.15 15.44 39.32
C LYS A 278 19.81 16.47 38.39
N TYR A 279 19.00 17.36 37.83
CA TYR A 279 19.48 18.61 37.26
C TYR A 279 19.81 19.62 38.35
N SER A 280 20.98 20.26 38.26
CA SER A 280 21.40 21.29 39.22
C SER A 280 21.14 22.73 38.74
N PHE A 281 20.83 22.93 37.45
CA PHE A 281 20.61 24.26 36.88
C PHE A 281 19.17 24.79 37.03
N ILE A 282 18.19 23.92 37.30
CA ILE A 282 16.78 24.34 37.41
C ILE A 282 16.60 25.28 38.61
N GLY A 283 16.00 26.46 38.37
CA GLY A 283 15.79 27.52 39.35
C GLY A 283 16.93 28.53 39.47
N VAL A 284 18.11 28.23 38.94
CA VAL A 284 19.32 29.08 39.05
C VAL A 284 19.84 29.53 37.69
N GLY A 285 19.78 28.65 36.68
CA GLY A 285 20.37 28.85 35.37
C GLY A 285 21.87 28.53 35.34
N THR A 286 22.49 28.78 34.19
CA THR A 286 23.95 28.62 33.99
C THR A 286 24.51 29.77 33.14
N GLY A 287 25.83 29.96 33.21
CA GLY A 287 26.55 30.95 32.41
C GLY A 287 25.92 32.35 32.46
N LYS A 288 25.58 32.90 31.29
CA LYS A 288 24.87 34.19 31.14
C LYS A 288 23.60 34.28 32.00
N GLY A 289 22.80 33.22 32.06
CA GLY A 289 21.53 33.23 32.78
C GLY A 289 21.70 33.20 34.30
N ALA A 290 22.75 32.54 34.81
CA ALA A 290 23.12 32.64 36.23
C ALA A 290 23.55 34.08 36.64
N LYS A 291 23.94 34.91 35.66
CA LYS A 291 24.22 36.35 35.83
C LYS A 291 23.00 37.25 35.57
N GLY A 292 21.82 36.67 35.33
CA GLY A 292 20.57 37.39 35.05
C GLY A 292 20.28 37.66 33.58
N ASN A 293 21.17 37.27 32.65
CA ASN A 293 21.00 37.47 31.22
C ASN A 293 20.34 36.25 30.57
N LYS A 294 19.00 36.22 30.59
CA LYS A 294 18.22 35.17 29.91
C LYS A 294 18.34 35.29 28.40
N ILE A 295 18.27 34.14 27.72
CA ILE A 295 18.36 34.05 26.25
C ILE A 295 17.10 33.42 25.67
N THR A 296 16.74 33.85 24.47
CA THR A 296 15.72 33.19 23.65
C THR A 296 16.32 32.11 22.77
N TYR A 297 15.45 31.35 22.12
CA TYR A 297 15.81 30.39 21.10
C TYR A 297 16.59 30.99 19.92
N ALA A 298 16.17 32.18 19.47
CA ALA A 298 16.84 32.90 18.39
C ALA A 298 18.22 33.41 18.84
N ASP A 299 18.35 33.87 20.09
CA ASP A 299 19.64 34.29 20.65
C ASP A 299 20.63 33.12 20.73
N ALA A 300 20.15 31.94 21.14
CA ALA A 300 20.97 30.73 21.19
C ALA A 300 21.50 30.34 19.79
N TRP A 301 20.65 30.36 18.76
CA TRP A 301 21.09 30.13 17.38
C TRP A 301 22.04 31.23 16.88
N ASN A 302 21.74 32.50 17.12
CA ASN A 302 22.57 33.61 16.66
C ASN A 302 23.95 33.59 17.30
N GLY A 303 24.04 33.28 18.61
CA GLY A 303 25.30 33.09 19.32
C GLY A 303 26.09 31.90 18.77
N PHE A 304 25.44 30.76 18.52
CA PHE A 304 26.07 29.61 17.88
C PHE A 304 26.59 29.95 16.48
N LYS A 305 25.74 30.51 15.62
CA LYS A 305 26.07 30.94 14.26
C LYS A 305 27.28 31.87 14.27
N LYS A 306 27.25 32.90 15.11
CA LYS A 306 28.36 33.87 15.25
C LYS A 306 29.66 33.18 15.68
N SER A 307 29.61 32.30 16.67
CA SER A 307 30.79 31.58 17.17
C SER A 307 31.43 30.73 16.05
N LEU A 308 30.62 29.98 15.30
CA LEU A 308 31.12 29.04 14.29
C LEU A 308 31.50 29.72 12.97
N THR A 309 30.85 30.83 12.59
CA THR A 309 31.24 31.60 11.37
C THR A 309 32.48 32.47 11.60
N SER A 310 32.83 32.77 12.85
CA SER A 310 34.05 33.51 13.22
C SER A 310 35.17 32.62 13.76
N ALA A 311 34.96 31.30 13.79
CA ALA A 311 35.96 30.33 14.21
C ALA A 311 37.19 30.34 13.28
N ARG A 312 38.28 29.74 13.76
CA ARG A 312 39.55 29.61 12.99
C ARG A 312 39.33 28.99 11.61
N VAL A 313 38.43 28.01 11.52
CA VAL A 313 37.90 27.51 10.25
C VAL A 313 36.43 27.90 10.18
N PRO A 314 36.09 28.98 9.45
CA PRO A 314 34.71 29.47 9.37
C PRO A 314 33.74 28.45 8.78
N CYS A 315 32.68 28.13 9.51
CA CYS A 315 31.57 27.36 8.97
C CYS A 315 30.60 28.24 8.17
N THR A 316 29.96 27.65 7.15
CA THR A 316 28.89 28.31 6.40
C THR A 316 27.54 27.94 6.97
N ALA A 317 26.73 28.94 7.34
CA ALA A 317 25.36 28.70 7.76
C ALA A 317 24.47 28.48 6.54
N ILE A 318 23.75 27.37 6.52
CA ILE A 318 22.77 27.04 5.48
C ILE A 318 21.35 27.08 6.03
N ASP A 319 20.37 27.21 5.12
CA ASP A 319 18.96 27.10 5.46
C ASP A 319 18.58 25.65 5.77
N ARG A 320 17.51 25.49 6.55
CA ARG A 320 16.98 24.15 6.88
C ARG A 320 16.49 23.42 5.64
N TYR A 321 16.61 22.10 5.67
CA TYR A 321 15.91 21.22 4.76
C TYR A 321 14.45 21.03 5.24
N PRO A 322 13.51 20.64 4.36
CA PRO A 322 12.20 20.22 4.80
C PRO A 322 12.30 19.00 5.71
N VAL A 323 11.46 18.93 6.73
CA VAL A 323 11.42 17.80 7.68
C VAL A 323 10.98 16.50 7.01
N VAL A 324 10.24 16.59 5.91
CA VAL A 324 9.87 15.45 5.06
C VAL A 324 11.04 15.15 4.14
N ALA A 325 11.57 13.93 4.22
CA ALA A 325 12.78 13.54 3.52
C ALA A 325 12.49 13.30 2.03
N ARG A 326 12.62 14.35 1.20
CA ARG A 326 12.29 14.30 -0.25
C ARG A 326 13.45 13.83 -1.13
N TRP A 327 14.68 13.95 -0.64
CA TRP A 327 15.91 13.59 -1.36
C TRP A 327 16.38 12.15 -1.09
N ARG A 328 15.67 11.39 -0.25
CA ARG A 328 15.97 9.99 0.11
C ARG A 328 14.67 9.19 0.31
N ASN A 329 14.73 7.86 0.18
CA ASN A 329 13.55 6.97 0.16
C ASN A 329 13.55 5.90 1.25
N ASP A 330 14.55 5.89 2.12
CA ASP A 330 14.72 4.93 3.21
C ASP A 330 14.12 5.41 4.54
N VAL A 331 13.79 6.70 4.65
CA VAL A 331 13.13 7.31 5.82
C VAL A 331 12.07 8.32 5.37
N ASP A 332 10.99 8.47 6.14
CA ASP A 332 9.93 9.46 5.85
C ASP A 332 10.27 10.89 6.32
N TYR A 333 10.97 10.99 7.47
CA TYR A 333 11.27 12.26 8.13
C TYR A 333 12.73 12.36 8.54
N VAL A 334 13.22 13.60 8.61
CA VAL A 334 14.55 13.95 9.11
C VAL A 334 14.59 13.75 10.63
N ALA A 335 15.35 12.78 11.12
CA ALA A 335 15.49 12.49 12.55
C ALA A 335 16.79 13.04 13.17
N ALA A 336 17.74 13.46 12.33
CA ALA A 336 19.02 14.07 12.70
C ALA A 336 19.53 14.99 11.58
N GLY A 337 20.39 15.96 11.91
CA GLY A 337 20.95 16.90 10.94
C GLY A 337 21.68 16.21 9.78
N ILE A 338 22.44 15.13 10.05
CA ILE A 338 23.14 14.37 9.01
C ILE A 338 22.22 13.71 7.97
N TYR A 339 20.93 13.51 8.29
CA TYR A 339 19.98 12.90 7.35
C TYR A 339 19.77 13.76 6.10
N CYS A 340 19.99 15.07 6.20
CA CYS A 340 19.94 16.02 5.08
C CYS A 340 20.98 15.72 3.99
N PHE A 341 22.08 15.08 4.35
CA PHE A 341 23.22 14.87 3.45
C PHE A 341 23.40 13.39 3.09
N GLN A 342 22.68 12.50 3.77
CA GLN A 342 22.68 11.07 3.51
C GLN A 342 21.71 10.66 2.39
N PRO A 343 22.02 9.59 1.64
CA PRO A 343 23.30 8.88 1.64
C PRO A 343 24.37 9.57 0.78
N PHE A 344 23.97 10.41 -0.17
CA PHE A 344 24.81 10.80 -1.31
C PHE A 344 26.05 11.64 -0.95
N CYS A 345 25.97 12.55 0.02
CA CYS A 345 27.17 13.29 0.46
C CYS A 345 28.11 12.41 1.28
N VAL A 346 27.57 11.43 1.99
CA VAL A 346 28.34 10.48 2.80
C VAL A 346 29.09 9.49 1.92
N THR A 347 28.47 9.04 0.83
CA THR A 347 29.11 8.15 -0.16
C THR A 347 30.07 8.87 -1.09
N GLY A 348 30.05 10.20 -1.12
CA GLY A 348 30.86 11.01 -2.04
C GLY A 348 30.29 11.10 -3.44
N GLU A 349 29.06 10.62 -3.65
CA GLU A 349 28.32 10.87 -4.88
C GLU A 349 28.04 12.38 -4.96
N MET A 350 27.45 13.00 -3.94
CA MET A 350 27.11 14.42 -4.00
C MET A 350 28.06 15.29 -3.17
N ASP A 351 28.39 16.49 -3.67
CA ASP A 351 29.05 17.50 -2.84
C ASP A 351 28.04 18.13 -1.86
N PRO A 352 28.42 18.37 -0.59
CA PRO A 352 27.57 19.08 0.34
C PRO A 352 27.40 20.56 -0.08
N PRO A 353 26.29 21.23 0.30
CA PRO A 353 26.03 22.62 -0.07
C PRO A 353 27.13 23.62 0.35
N ALA A 354 27.84 23.30 1.44
CA ALA A 354 29.05 23.96 1.89
C ALA A 354 29.90 22.98 2.71
N ASN A 355 31.18 23.27 2.92
CA ASN A 355 32.04 22.42 3.74
C ASN A 355 33.15 23.26 4.38
N PRO A 356 33.14 23.50 5.70
CA PRO A 356 32.20 22.99 6.70
C PRO A 356 30.90 23.80 6.74
N LEU A 357 29.80 23.18 7.21
CA LEU A 357 28.48 23.80 7.29
C LEU A 357 27.87 23.71 8.69
N ILE A 358 26.95 24.64 8.99
CA ILE A 358 26.06 24.60 10.14
C ILE A 358 24.61 24.81 9.71
N CYS A 359 23.69 24.09 10.35
CA CYS A 359 22.26 24.13 10.00
C CYS A 359 21.39 24.02 11.27
N PRO A 360 20.38 24.88 11.46
CA PRO A 360 19.36 24.70 12.48
C PRO A 360 18.26 23.78 11.91
N GLN A 361 18.48 22.47 11.88
CA GLN A 361 17.56 21.53 11.21
C GLN A 361 16.41 21.11 12.12
N PHE A 362 15.17 21.34 11.71
CA PHE A 362 14.01 20.75 12.40
C PHE A 362 13.96 19.23 12.15
N CYS A 363 14.01 18.47 13.22
CA CYS A 363 14.04 17.01 13.25
C CYS A 363 12.80 16.46 13.96
N VAL A 364 12.35 15.27 13.58
CA VAL A 364 11.19 14.60 14.18
C VAL A 364 11.57 13.19 14.63
N ARG A 365 11.15 12.84 15.85
CA ARG A 365 11.41 11.56 16.51
C ARG A 365 10.14 11.07 17.19
N PHE A 366 9.76 9.83 16.90
CA PHE A 366 8.55 9.20 17.45
C PHE A 366 8.85 8.11 18.50
N ASN A 367 10.12 7.81 18.74
CA ASN A 367 10.55 6.91 19.80
C ASN A 367 10.37 7.53 21.20
N ASP A 368 10.51 8.85 21.32
CA ASP A 368 10.51 9.54 22.63
C ASP A 368 9.10 9.95 23.11
N LEU A 369 8.03 9.48 22.46
CA LEU A 369 6.65 9.97 22.68
C LEU A 369 6.13 9.79 24.12
N ASP A 370 6.63 8.78 24.83
CA ASP A 370 6.27 8.47 26.21
C ASP A 370 6.96 9.40 27.23
N ASN A 371 8.10 9.99 26.85
CA ASN A 371 8.91 10.88 27.70
C ASN A 371 8.44 12.35 27.68
N ILE A 372 7.63 12.72 26.68
CA ILE A 372 7.18 14.10 26.43
C ILE A 372 6.25 14.57 27.55
N GLY A 373 6.54 15.76 28.07
CA GLY A 373 5.83 16.35 29.20
C GLY A 373 6.19 15.77 30.57
N LEU A 374 6.95 14.68 30.63
CA LEU A 374 7.39 14.05 31.88
C LEU A 374 8.81 14.46 32.28
N THR A 375 9.75 14.26 31.36
CA THR A 375 11.20 14.45 31.58
C THR A 375 11.67 15.91 31.44
N GLY A 376 10.77 16.79 31.00
CA GLY A 376 11.07 18.20 30.80
C GLY A 376 11.99 18.54 29.61
N ARG A 377 12.49 17.55 28.86
CA ARG A 377 13.52 17.72 27.81
C ARG A 377 13.24 17.06 26.44
N HIS A 378 12.23 16.20 26.35
CA HIS A 378 11.94 15.41 25.15
C HIS A 378 10.82 16.01 24.30
N TYR A 379 10.89 15.78 23.01
CA TYR A 379 10.04 16.40 22.00
C TYR A 379 9.72 15.40 20.89
N SER A 380 8.54 15.50 20.29
CA SER A 380 8.26 14.78 19.04
C SER A 380 8.95 15.47 17.86
N GLY A 381 9.15 16.79 17.94
CA GLY A 381 9.85 17.56 16.93
C GLY A 381 10.67 18.67 17.59
N PHE A 382 11.93 18.78 17.23
CA PHE A 382 12.91 19.67 17.85
C PHE A 382 13.93 20.17 16.82
N ILE A 383 14.75 21.17 17.16
CA ILE A 383 15.74 21.70 16.22
C ILE A 383 17.12 21.25 16.65
N MET A 384 17.77 20.50 15.76
CA MET A 384 19.13 20.03 15.94
C MET A 384 20.09 20.99 15.26
N LEU A 385 20.97 21.64 16.02
CA LEU A 385 22.10 22.35 15.44
C LEU A 385 23.14 21.32 15.00
N GLY A 386 23.49 21.43 13.73
CA GLY A 386 24.53 20.65 13.10
C GLY A 386 25.86 21.39 12.99
N ILE A 387 26.97 20.70 13.24
CA ILE A 387 28.25 20.99 12.60
C ILE A 387 28.56 19.80 11.72
N GLN A 388 28.51 20.01 10.41
CA GLN A 388 28.83 18.97 9.44
C GLN A 388 30.10 19.33 8.67
N THR A 389 30.98 18.35 8.55
CA THR A 389 32.25 18.48 7.82
C THR A 389 32.54 17.18 7.11
N PHE A 390 32.83 17.25 5.81
CA PHE A 390 33.07 16.10 4.95
C PHE A 390 34.54 16.10 4.54
N ASN A 391 35.35 15.23 5.13
CA ASN A 391 36.77 15.14 4.81
C ASN A 391 37.00 14.08 3.75
N TYR A 392 37.28 14.53 2.53
CA TYR A 392 37.62 13.68 1.40
C TYR A 392 39.11 13.34 1.46
N PRO A 393 39.56 12.21 0.88
CA PRO A 393 40.98 11.85 0.84
C PRO A 393 41.90 12.95 0.30
N GLU A 394 41.41 13.71 -0.69
CA GLU A 394 42.15 14.81 -1.33
C GLU A 394 41.91 16.19 -0.70
N LYS A 395 40.91 16.31 0.19
CA LYS A 395 40.47 17.59 0.75
C LYS A 395 40.07 17.44 2.22
N TYR A 396 41.04 17.71 3.10
CA TYR A 396 40.86 17.79 4.54
C TYR A 396 40.47 19.19 4.98
N VAL A 397 39.50 19.30 5.90
CA VAL A 397 39.02 20.57 6.46
C VAL A 397 39.39 20.66 7.95
N PHE A 398 38.74 19.87 8.80
CA PHE A 398 39.09 19.63 10.19
C PHE A 398 38.37 18.37 10.71
N PHE A 399 38.72 17.88 11.90
CA PHE A 399 38.09 16.68 12.46
C PHE A 399 37.82 16.80 13.97
N LYS A 400 38.13 15.76 14.75
CA LYS A 400 37.74 15.63 16.16
C LYS A 400 38.27 16.73 17.10
N GLU A 401 39.51 17.16 16.91
CA GLU A 401 40.17 18.12 17.82
C GLU A 401 39.53 19.52 17.69
N GLU A 402 39.43 20.03 16.47
CA GLU A 402 38.83 21.34 16.20
C GLU A 402 37.34 21.37 16.53
N CYS A 403 36.61 20.29 16.29
CA CYS A 403 35.18 20.20 16.59
C CYS A 403 34.91 20.41 18.09
N VAL A 404 35.69 19.74 18.95
CA VAL A 404 35.58 19.93 20.41
C VAL A 404 36.04 21.33 20.81
N GLU A 405 37.13 21.87 20.23
CA GLU A 405 37.57 23.25 20.51
C GLU A 405 36.45 24.26 20.22
N PHE A 406 35.79 24.16 19.06
CA PHE A 406 34.76 25.11 18.65
C PHE A 406 33.52 25.03 19.56
N ASN A 407 33.07 23.82 19.90
CA ASN A 407 31.96 23.65 20.84
C ASN A 407 32.33 24.15 22.25
N TYR A 408 33.52 23.83 22.75
CA TYR A 408 33.98 24.28 24.06
C TYR A 408 34.05 25.81 24.17
N ARG A 409 34.58 26.48 23.15
CA ARG A 409 34.61 27.96 23.10
C ARG A 409 33.22 28.56 23.02
N TRP A 410 32.30 27.97 22.25
CA TRP A 410 30.91 28.43 22.25
C TRP A 410 30.27 28.35 23.64
N LEU A 411 30.46 27.25 24.37
CA LEU A 411 29.95 27.10 25.74
C LEU A 411 30.56 28.10 26.73
N THR A 412 31.87 28.30 26.66
CA THR A 412 32.61 29.07 27.69
C THR A 412 32.74 30.56 27.37
N GLU A 413 32.86 30.93 26.09
CA GLU A 413 33.06 32.33 25.66
C GLU A 413 31.73 32.99 25.27
N GLU A 414 30.87 32.31 24.50
CA GLU A 414 29.60 32.89 24.05
C GLU A 414 28.45 32.64 25.04
N LEU A 415 28.39 31.49 25.72
CA LEU A 415 27.38 31.23 26.75
C LEU A 415 27.86 31.51 28.18
N GLU A 416 29.16 31.79 28.36
CA GLU A 416 29.81 32.10 29.65
C GLU A 416 29.68 31.00 30.71
N ILE A 417 29.53 29.73 30.30
CA ILE A 417 29.44 28.59 31.21
C ILE A 417 30.81 28.34 31.87
N ASN A 418 30.79 28.05 33.16
CA ASN A 418 32.00 27.70 33.91
C ASN A 418 32.56 26.36 33.40
N PRO A 419 33.85 26.28 32.99
CA PRO A 419 34.49 25.03 32.58
C PRO A 419 34.34 23.88 33.57
N ASP A 420 34.30 24.16 34.89
CA ASP A 420 34.14 23.16 35.95
C ASP A 420 32.77 22.44 35.91
N ASP A 421 31.77 23.03 35.26
CA ASP A 421 30.44 22.45 35.12
C ASP A 421 30.30 21.57 33.88
N ILE A 422 31.30 21.58 32.99
CA ILE A 422 31.30 20.87 31.71
C ILE A 422 32.03 19.54 31.86
N THR A 423 31.41 18.49 31.34
CA THR A 423 32.00 17.14 31.27
C THR A 423 31.80 16.57 29.88
N PHE A 424 32.77 15.79 29.39
CA PHE A 424 32.71 15.15 28.08
C PHE A 424 32.81 13.62 28.24
N ILE A 425 31.77 12.88 27.87
CA ILE A 425 31.71 11.42 27.96
C ILE A 425 32.16 10.79 26.63
N GLU A 426 33.02 9.78 26.72
CA GLU A 426 33.39 8.95 25.58
C GLU A 426 32.29 7.91 25.29
N ASP A 427 31.75 7.92 24.06
CA ASP A 427 30.83 6.88 23.59
C ASP A 427 31.16 6.44 22.15
N VAL A 428 30.36 5.51 21.63
CA VAL A 428 30.37 5.09 20.24
C VAL A 428 29.00 5.31 19.65
N TRP A 429 28.93 5.97 18.51
CA TRP A 429 27.68 6.18 17.79
C TRP A 429 27.56 5.19 16.63
N ALA A 430 26.35 4.67 16.43
CA ALA A 430 26.00 3.83 15.30
C ALA A 430 24.56 4.16 14.87
N GLY A 431 24.33 4.28 13.56
CA GLY A 431 23.02 4.59 13.00
C GLY A 431 23.06 4.77 11.48
N GLY A 432 21.97 4.42 10.80
CA GLY A 432 21.86 4.59 9.34
C GLY A 432 22.97 3.89 8.54
N GLY A 433 23.49 2.76 9.05
CA GLY A 433 24.59 2.01 8.43
C GLY A 433 26.00 2.58 8.68
N ASN A 434 26.14 3.64 9.48
CA ASN A 434 27.43 4.27 9.80
C ASN A 434 27.79 4.16 11.29
N LEU A 435 29.09 4.20 11.59
CA LEU A 435 29.68 3.95 12.91
C LEU A 435 30.87 4.91 13.13
N GLY A 436 31.10 5.33 14.37
CA GLY A 436 32.27 6.13 14.74
C GLY A 436 32.34 6.47 16.22
N PRO A 437 33.50 6.92 16.73
CA PRO A 437 33.60 7.42 18.10
C PRO A 437 32.76 8.68 18.25
N SER A 438 32.20 8.87 19.44
CA SER A 438 31.39 10.04 19.75
C SER A 438 31.73 10.60 21.11
N VAL A 439 31.57 11.92 21.25
CA VAL A 439 31.79 12.65 22.50
C VAL A 439 30.51 13.39 22.86
N GLU A 440 29.86 12.93 23.91
CA GLU A 440 28.67 13.57 24.48
C GLU A 440 29.11 14.56 25.54
N TYR A 441 28.52 15.76 25.58
CA TYR A 441 28.91 16.77 26.56
C TYR A 441 27.75 17.23 27.40
N PHE A 442 28.00 17.23 28.70
CA PHE A 442 27.01 17.46 29.73
C PHE A 442 27.37 18.71 30.53
N VAL A 443 26.35 19.49 30.87
CA VAL A 443 26.44 20.62 31.77
C VAL A 443 25.37 20.46 32.83
N ASN A 444 25.79 20.35 34.10
CA ASN A 444 24.88 20.35 35.24
C ASN A 444 23.73 19.30 35.17
N GLY A 445 24.04 18.11 34.66
CA GLY A 445 23.10 16.99 34.52
C GLY A 445 22.41 16.91 33.15
N LEU A 446 22.52 17.94 32.30
CA LEU A 446 21.87 17.97 30.99
C LEU A 446 22.85 17.68 29.86
N GLU A 447 22.53 16.71 29.02
CA GLU A 447 23.21 16.49 27.74
C GLU A 447 22.93 17.69 26.82
N VAL A 448 23.98 18.43 26.47
CA VAL A 448 23.87 19.61 25.61
C VAL A 448 23.90 19.20 24.14
N GLY A 449 24.77 18.26 23.79
CA GLY A 449 24.85 17.68 22.45
C GLY A 449 25.82 16.51 22.38
N ASN A 450 25.91 15.95 21.18
CA ASN A 450 26.78 14.83 20.85
C ASN A 450 27.61 15.16 19.60
N MET A 451 28.94 15.00 19.69
CA MET A 451 29.88 15.16 18.57
C MET A 451 30.27 13.78 18.06
N VAL A 452 29.70 13.37 16.93
CA VAL A 452 29.97 12.08 16.30
C VAL A 452 31.03 12.23 15.22
N PHE A 453 32.03 11.36 15.24
CA PHE A 453 33.11 11.32 14.25
C PHE A 453 32.96 10.06 13.40
N MET A 454 32.10 10.12 12.39
CA MET A 454 31.82 8.97 11.51
C MET A 454 33.08 8.57 10.74
N GLN A 455 33.48 7.32 10.92
CA GLN A 455 34.71 6.76 10.35
C GLN A 455 34.48 5.40 9.69
N TYR A 456 33.38 4.72 9.97
CA TYR A 456 33.12 3.36 9.53
C TYR A 456 31.71 3.21 8.99
N LYS A 457 31.54 2.28 8.05
CA LYS A 457 30.25 1.74 7.62
C LYS A 457 30.10 0.33 8.17
N TYR A 458 28.94 -0.04 8.69
CA TYR A 458 28.69 -1.39 9.20
C TYR A 458 27.57 -2.09 8.41
N PHE A 459 27.67 -3.42 8.31
CA PHE A 459 26.77 -4.28 7.56
C PHE A 459 25.81 -5.05 8.49
N HIS A 460 24.79 -5.68 7.91
CA HIS A 460 23.75 -6.40 8.65
C HIS A 460 24.27 -7.58 9.50
N ASP A 461 25.44 -8.12 9.15
CA ASP A 461 26.13 -9.21 9.86
C ASP A 461 27.04 -8.72 11.01
N GLY A 462 27.17 -7.41 11.20
CA GLY A 462 28.02 -6.79 12.22
C GLY A 462 29.46 -6.57 11.80
N SER A 463 29.85 -6.93 10.57
CA SER A 463 31.12 -6.49 10.00
C SER A 463 31.10 -4.99 9.70
N TYR A 464 32.26 -4.33 9.70
CA TYR A 464 32.38 -2.91 9.37
C TYR A 464 33.69 -2.61 8.64
N GLU A 465 33.67 -1.58 7.79
CA GLU A 465 34.79 -1.10 6.98
C GLU A 465 34.99 0.40 7.16
N GLU A 466 36.21 0.91 6.93
CA GLU A 466 36.50 2.35 7.04
C GLU A 466 35.84 3.11 5.89
N LEU A 467 35.23 4.26 6.20
CA LEU A 467 34.66 5.15 5.22
C LEU A 467 35.77 5.89 4.47
N PRO A 468 35.69 6.00 3.13
CA PRO A 468 36.64 6.82 2.37
C PRO A 468 36.53 8.31 2.74
N ILE A 469 35.34 8.76 3.18
CA ILE A 469 35.06 10.13 3.58
C ILE A 469 34.79 10.15 5.09
N LYS A 470 35.64 10.84 5.84
CA LYS A 470 35.50 10.98 7.30
C LYS A 470 34.64 12.17 7.62
N ILE A 471 33.60 11.97 8.43
CA ILE A 471 32.54 12.97 8.59
C ILE A 471 32.41 13.35 10.06
N ILE A 472 32.25 14.64 10.30
CA ILE A 472 31.79 15.14 11.59
C ILE A 472 30.28 15.29 11.51
N ASP A 473 29.57 14.70 12.46
CA ASP A 473 28.14 14.91 12.68
C ASP A 473 27.94 15.35 14.13
N THR A 474 27.81 16.66 14.34
CA THR A 474 27.42 17.18 15.65
C THR A 474 25.90 17.33 15.71
N GLY A 475 25.28 16.86 16.78
CA GLY A 475 23.86 17.05 17.07
C GLY A 475 23.64 17.74 18.41
N ILE A 476 23.18 18.99 18.38
CA ILE A 476 22.90 19.80 19.58
C ILE A 476 21.41 20.12 19.61
N GLY A 477 20.70 19.77 20.68
CA GLY A 477 19.29 20.12 20.83
C GLY A 477 19.14 21.60 21.19
N LEU A 478 18.72 22.44 20.24
CA LEU A 478 18.61 23.88 20.47
C LEU A 478 17.60 24.20 21.59
N GLU A 479 16.54 23.40 21.77
CA GLU A 479 15.61 23.46 22.92
C GLU A 479 16.26 23.37 24.30
N ARG A 480 17.37 22.66 24.39
CA ARG A 480 18.08 22.47 25.66
C ARG A 480 18.89 23.71 26.04
N ILE A 481 19.29 24.54 25.07
CA ILE A 481 20.23 25.65 25.30
C ILE A 481 19.59 26.79 26.07
N PRO A 482 18.45 27.40 25.65
CA PRO A 482 17.78 28.41 26.46
C PRO A 482 17.38 27.87 27.83
N TRP A 483 16.95 26.61 27.92
CA TRP A 483 16.56 26.00 29.18
C TRP A 483 17.72 25.90 30.18
N LEU A 484 18.87 25.40 29.71
CA LEU A 484 20.10 25.29 30.49
C LEU A 484 20.57 26.64 31.03
N ILE A 485 20.50 27.67 30.18
CA ILE A 485 20.94 29.03 30.52
C ILE A 485 19.94 29.70 31.46
N ASN A 486 18.65 29.69 31.13
CA ASN A 486 17.62 30.42 31.86
C ASN A 486 17.21 29.76 33.18
N GLY A 487 17.40 28.45 33.33
CA GLY A 487 17.04 27.71 34.54
C GLY A 487 15.53 27.58 34.76
N SER A 488 14.72 27.69 33.71
CA SER A 488 13.26 27.55 33.82
C SER A 488 12.88 26.15 34.34
N PRO A 489 11.67 25.99 34.92
CA PRO A 489 11.07 24.70 35.25
C PRO A 489 11.34 23.61 34.22
N THR A 490 10.85 23.81 32.99
CA THR A 490 11.04 22.89 31.88
C THR A 490 11.46 23.66 30.65
N SER A 491 12.09 22.97 29.71
CA SER A 491 12.46 23.54 28.41
C SER A 491 11.26 24.08 27.63
N TYR A 492 10.05 23.53 27.83
CA TYR A 492 8.83 24.01 27.17
C TYR A 492 8.54 25.50 27.43
N HIS A 493 8.91 26.04 28.59
CA HIS A 493 8.68 27.46 28.90
C HIS A 493 9.55 28.40 28.06
N ASP A 494 10.80 28.02 27.82
CA ASP A 494 11.73 28.83 27.04
C ASP A 494 11.56 28.63 25.53
N VAL A 495 10.98 27.50 25.13
CA VAL A 495 10.83 27.08 23.73
C VAL A 495 9.54 27.60 23.10
N PHE A 496 8.43 27.61 23.84
CA PHE A 496 7.11 27.95 23.31
C PHE A 496 6.62 29.30 23.82
N ALA A 497 7.43 30.37 23.75
CA ALA A 497 7.11 31.64 24.41
C ALA A 497 5.68 32.17 24.09
N GLY A 498 5.30 32.25 22.81
CA GLY A 498 3.96 32.69 22.40
C GLY A 498 2.90 31.61 22.59
N ALA A 499 3.17 30.40 22.10
CA ALA A 499 2.21 29.30 22.14
C ALA A 499 1.86 28.84 23.57
N PHE A 500 2.84 28.81 24.47
CA PHE A 500 2.66 28.48 25.89
C PHE A 500 1.81 29.54 26.59
N ALA A 501 2.09 30.83 26.37
CA ALA A 501 1.33 31.92 26.96
C ALA A 501 -0.14 31.88 26.51
N TYR A 502 -0.37 31.75 25.21
CA TYR A 502 -1.71 31.61 24.62
C TYR A 502 -2.48 30.43 25.21
N LEU A 503 -1.86 29.25 25.24
CA LEU A 503 -2.53 28.03 25.71
C LEU A 503 -2.79 28.08 27.22
N SER A 504 -1.82 28.56 28.01
CA SER A 504 -1.96 28.69 29.46
C SER A 504 -3.10 29.64 29.84
N GLU A 505 -3.21 30.79 29.16
CA GLU A 505 -4.28 31.77 29.37
C GLU A 505 -5.65 31.18 29.02
N LYS A 506 -5.76 30.51 27.86
CA LYS A 506 -7.02 29.90 27.40
C LYS A 506 -7.49 28.76 28.28
N LEU A 507 -6.58 27.90 28.72
CA LEU A 507 -6.93 26.71 29.49
C LEU A 507 -7.06 27.00 30.99
N GLN A 508 -6.43 28.08 31.48
CA GLN A 508 -6.32 28.47 32.89
C GLN A 508 -5.59 27.40 33.73
N VAL A 509 -4.58 26.76 33.15
CA VAL A 509 -3.76 25.75 33.83
C VAL A 509 -2.70 26.44 34.68
N GLN A 510 -2.59 26.05 35.95
CA GLN A 510 -1.49 26.51 36.80
C GLN A 510 -0.21 25.73 36.48
N TYR A 511 0.83 26.45 36.07
CA TYR A 511 2.13 25.89 35.70
C TYR A 511 3.22 26.10 36.77
N SER A 512 2.84 26.61 37.94
CA SER A 512 3.72 26.86 39.08
C SER A 512 3.03 26.42 40.38
N ASN A 513 3.26 25.17 40.80
CA ASN A 513 2.95 24.69 42.14
C ASN A 513 4.26 24.26 42.85
N GLU A 514 4.23 24.15 44.18
CA GLU A 514 5.42 23.78 44.97
C GLU A 514 5.88 22.35 44.66
N VAL A 515 4.94 21.45 44.41
CA VAL A 515 5.21 20.04 44.05
C VAL A 515 6.03 19.94 42.77
N TRP A 516 5.67 20.69 41.73
CA TRP A 516 6.39 20.67 40.46
C TRP A 516 7.78 21.28 40.62
N LYS A 517 7.94 22.37 41.39
CA LYS A 517 9.26 22.96 41.66
C LYS A 517 10.20 21.97 42.36
N ALA A 518 9.67 21.15 43.27
CA ALA A 518 10.44 20.10 43.93
C ALA A 518 10.74 18.91 42.99
N PHE A 519 9.78 18.53 42.14
CA PHE A 519 9.89 17.42 41.19
C PHE A 519 10.81 17.71 40.00
N GLY A 520 10.78 18.93 39.45
CA GLY A 520 11.47 19.33 38.21
C GLY A 520 12.93 18.89 38.12
N PRO A 521 13.78 19.13 39.14
CA PRO A 521 15.16 18.66 39.19
C PRO A 521 15.33 17.15 39.02
N TYR A 522 14.37 16.33 39.46
CA TYR A 522 14.43 14.87 39.40
C TYR A 522 13.72 14.27 38.18
N SER A 523 13.05 15.10 37.36
CA SER A 523 12.31 14.65 36.17
C SER A 523 13.18 13.86 35.17
N CYS A 524 14.50 14.10 35.17
CA CYS A 524 15.45 13.41 34.31
C CYS A 524 15.52 11.90 34.53
N LEU A 525 15.20 11.43 35.74
CA LEU A 525 15.30 10.01 36.12
C LEU A 525 14.16 9.16 35.55
N LEU A 526 13.11 9.78 35.02
CA LEU A 526 11.92 9.10 34.50
C LEU A 526 11.99 8.86 32.99
N ASN A 527 13.19 8.84 32.41
CA ASN A 527 13.37 8.48 31.01
C ASN A 527 13.03 7.00 30.81
N VAL A 528 11.89 6.72 30.18
CA VAL A 528 11.33 5.36 30.08
C VAL A 528 12.22 4.43 29.25
N ASP A 529 13.04 4.98 28.35
CA ASP A 529 13.96 4.21 27.51
C ASP A 529 15.21 3.73 28.25
N GLU A 530 15.54 4.36 29.38
CA GLU A 530 16.77 4.13 30.14
C GLU A 530 16.53 3.43 31.48
N ILE A 531 15.27 3.33 31.92
CA ILE A 531 14.91 2.74 33.22
C ILE A 531 14.31 1.34 33.09
N GLU A 532 14.85 0.40 33.87
CA GLU A 532 14.31 -0.97 33.93
C GLU A 532 12.96 -1.04 34.64
N ASN A 533 12.72 -0.18 35.63
CA ASN A 533 11.50 -0.18 36.43
C ASN A 533 11.08 1.25 36.81
N VAL A 534 10.04 1.74 36.13
CA VAL A 534 9.50 3.09 36.31
C VAL A 534 8.93 3.31 37.72
N ASP A 535 8.30 2.29 38.31
CA ASP A 535 7.63 2.42 39.61
C ASP A 535 8.64 2.62 40.76
N LYS A 536 9.76 1.89 40.73
CA LYS A 536 10.86 2.11 41.69
C LYS A 536 11.44 3.52 41.60
N THR A 537 11.55 4.06 40.38
CA THR A 537 12.03 5.43 40.19
C THR A 537 11.05 6.44 40.80
N TRP A 538 9.74 6.23 40.65
CA TRP A 538 8.73 7.06 41.30
C TRP A 538 8.83 7.02 42.83
N GLU A 539 9.02 5.84 43.42
CA GLU A 539 9.22 5.68 44.87
C GLU A 539 10.48 6.42 45.36
N TYR A 540 11.58 6.34 44.60
CA TYR A 540 12.80 7.08 44.90
C TYR A 540 12.56 8.60 44.87
N ILE A 541 11.95 9.13 43.80
CA ILE A 541 11.65 10.55 43.67
C ILE A 541 10.73 11.02 44.81
N SER A 542 9.69 10.25 45.10
CA SER A 542 8.75 10.50 46.21
C SER A 542 9.48 10.65 47.54
N THR A 543 10.45 9.78 47.82
CA THR A 543 11.29 9.85 49.02
C THR A 543 12.17 11.11 49.05
N GLN A 544 12.70 11.54 47.89
CA GLN A 544 13.56 12.73 47.82
C GLN A 544 12.80 14.05 48.00
N ILE A 545 11.55 14.13 47.53
CA ILE A 545 10.79 15.39 47.54
C ILE A 545 9.73 15.47 48.64
N GLY A 546 9.46 14.37 49.36
CA GLY A 546 8.56 14.36 50.52
C GLY A 546 7.06 14.37 50.19
N TYR A 547 6.67 13.95 48.98
CA TYR A 547 5.28 13.80 48.55
C TYR A 547 5.01 12.36 48.11
N ASP A 548 3.81 11.83 48.32
CA ASP A 548 3.43 10.51 47.82
C ASP A 548 3.27 10.50 46.29
N VAL A 549 3.57 9.36 45.66
CA VAL A 549 3.53 9.19 44.19
C VAL A 549 2.17 9.60 43.57
N PRO A 550 1.01 9.18 44.10
CA PRO A 550 -0.29 9.64 43.59
C PRO A 550 -0.45 11.16 43.59
N THR A 551 -0.07 11.84 44.67
CA THR A 551 -0.11 13.31 44.74
C THR A 551 0.77 13.95 43.67
N ILE A 552 2.01 13.48 43.51
CA ILE A 552 2.93 13.99 42.49
C ILE A 552 2.33 13.82 41.09
N LYS A 553 1.90 12.61 40.74
CA LYS A 553 1.33 12.29 39.42
C LYS A 553 0.11 13.17 39.11
N LYS A 554 -0.78 13.38 40.09
CA LYS A 554 -1.97 14.21 39.94
C LYS A 554 -1.62 15.69 39.69
N GLU A 555 -0.68 16.22 40.45
CA GLU A 555 -0.28 17.63 40.38
C GLU A 555 0.46 17.99 39.09
N ILE A 556 1.19 17.04 38.50
CA ILE A 556 1.89 17.27 37.23
C ILE A 556 1.06 16.91 35.99
N GLU A 557 -0.06 16.18 36.14
CA GLU A 557 -0.80 15.60 35.01
C GLU A 557 -1.32 16.67 34.04
N GLN A 558 -1.96 17.73 34.54
CA GLN A 558 -2.47 18.80 33.69
C GLN A 558 -1.35 19.53 32.95
N LEU A 559 -0.23 19.77 33.63
CA LEU A 559 0.91 20.45 33.02
C LEU A 559 1.59 19.58 31.96
N LYS A 560 1.74 18.28 32.23
CA LYS A 560 2.18 17.28 31.24
C LYS A 560 1.27 17.25 30.02
N ASP A 561 -0.04 17.18 30.22
CA ASP A 561 -1.04 17.15 29.15
C ASP A 561 -0.96 18.43 28.29
N MET A 562 -0.71 19.59 28.91
CA MET A 562 -0.48 20.86 28.19
C MET A 562 0.83 20.83 27.36
N TYR A 563 1.92 20.27 27.90
CA TYR A 563 3.18 20.12 27.15
C TYR A 563 3.05 19.19 25.95
N ILE A 564 2.29 18.09 26.08
CA ILE A 564 1.97 17.20 24.96
C ILE A 564 1.26 17.96 23.85
N ILE A 565 0.29 18.83 24.19
CA ILE A 565 -0.39 19.66 23.20
C ILE A 565 0.61 20.56 22.47
N LEU A 566 1.40 21.36 23.20
CA LEU A 566 2.36 22.31 22.63
C LEU A 566 3.39 21.66 21.70
N ASP A 567 3.96 20.54 22.13
CA ASP A 567 4.95 19.82 21.34
C ASP A 567 4.33 19.23 20.07
N HIS A 568 3.24 18.47 20.22
CA HIS A 568 2.64 17.78 19.09
C HIS A 568 2.06 18.74 18.06
N THR A 569 1.48 19.87 18.47
CA THR A 569 0.98 20.88 17.52
C THR A 569 2.11 21.57 16.77
N ARG A 570 3.27 21.85 17.40
CA ARG A 570 4.44 22.37 16.67
C ARG A 570 4.94 21.36 15.64
N THR A 571 5.04 20.09 16.00
CA THR A 571 5.49 19.02 15.10
C THR A 571 4.54 18.83 13.91
N VAL A 572 3.24 18.72 14.17
CA VAL A 572 2.22 18.60 13.11
C VAL A 572 2.28 19.82 12.19
N MET A 573 2.45 21.02 12.74
CA MET A 573 2.55 22.24 11.94
C MET A 573 3.72 22.20 10.96
N MET A 574 4.92 21.86 11.45
CA MET A 574 6.12 21.78 10.61
C MET A 574 6.00 20.69 9.55
N VAL A 575 5.55 19.49 9.95
CA VAL A 575 5.46 18.34 9.04
C VAL A 575 4.41 18.54 7.96
N VAL A 576 3.25 19.11 8.32
CA VAL A 576 2.21 19.40 7.33
C VAL A 576 2.63 20.53 6.41
N THR A 577 3.25 21.58 6.93
CA THR A 577 3.75 22.72 6.13
C THR A 577 4.81 22.28 5.11
N ASP A 578 5.65 21.30 5.44
CA ASP A 578 6.63 20.70 4.52
C ASP A 578 6.01 19.61 3.60
N GLY A 579 4.67 19.48 3.62
CA GLY A 579 3.88 18.76 2.61
C GLY A 579 3.58 17.30 2.91
N SER A 580 3.71 16.84 4.16
CA SER A 580 3.24 15.51 4.58
C SER A 580 1.80 15.60 5.12
N LEU A 581 1.03 14.51 5.00
CA LEU A 581 -0.37 14.48 5.43
C LEU A 581 -0.60 13.41 6.51
N PRO A 582 -1.51 13.64 7.47
CA PRO A 582 -2.00 12.58 8.35
C PRO A 582 -2.66 11.45 7.53
N SER A 583 -2.12 10.23 7.62
CA SER A 583 -2.58 9.05 6.86
C SER A 583 -2.59 7.79 7.73
N ASN A 584 -2.95 6.62 7.18
CA ASN A 584 -2.78 5.33 7.88
C ASN A 584 -1.50 4.58 7.46
N VAL A 585 -0.64 5.17 6.62
CA VAL A 585 0.48 4.48 5.96
C VAL A 585 1.78 5.26 6.12
N GLY A 586 2.88 4.55 6.34
CA GLY A 586 4.21 5.13 6.51
C GLY A 586 4.26 6.17 7.63
N GLY A 587 5.13 7.16 7.49
CA GLY A 587 5.29 8.26 8.43
C GLY A 587 4.01 9.06 8.70
N GLY A 588 3.09 9.13 7.73
CA GLY A 588 1.81 9.82 7.89
C GLY A 588 0.92 9.22 9.00
N SER A 589 1.11 7.93 9.33
CA SER A 589 0.48 7.28 10.48
C SER A 589 0.95 7.88 11.81
N ASN A 590 2.23 8.17 11.94
CA ASN A 590 2.79 8.79 13.15
C ASN A 590 2.22 10.21 13.35
N ILE A 591 2.11 10.99 12.27
CA ILE A 591 1.51 12.33 12.30
C ILE A 591 0.04 12.27 12.70
N ARG A 592 -0.71 11.31 12.14
CA ARG A 592 -2.10 11.06 12.53
C ARG A 592 -2.23 10.70 14.01
N ASN A 593 -1.32 9.89 14.54
CA ASN A 593 -1.35 9.49 15.94
C ASN A 593 -1.12 10.69 16.88
N ILE A 594 -0.10 11.52 16.63
CA ILE A 594 0.19 12.67 17.50
C ILE A 594 -0.93 13.73 17.47
N ILE A 595 -1.53 14.04 16.31
CA ILE A 595 -2.63 15.01 16.26
C ILE A 595 -3.91 14.48 16.92
N ARG A 596 -4.18 13.18 16.81
CA ARG A 596 -5.31 12.55 17.51
C ARG A 596 -5.08 12.48 19.02
N ARG A 597 -3.84 12.31 19.47
CA ARG A 597 -3.46 12.43 20.88
C ARG A 597 -3.78 13.82 21.42
N VAL A 598 -3.50 14.88 20.66
CA VAL A 598 -3.91 16.26 21.01
C VAL A 598 -5.43 16.36 21.19
N PHE A 599 -6.22 15.84 20.24
CA PHE A 599 -7.68 15.86 20.36
C PHE A 599 -8.19 15.09 21.59
N ALA A 600 -7.59 13.92 21.85
CA ALA A 600 -7.94 13.08 23.00
C ALA A 600 -7.62 13.79 24.33
N VAL A 601 -6.44 14.39 24.46
CA VAL A 601 -6.04 15.15 25.66
C VAL A 601 -6.94 16.36 25.90
N LEU A 602 -7.28 17.10 24.83
CA LEU A 602 -8.20 18.23 24.91
C LEU A 602 -9.61 17.81 25.36
N LYS A 603 -10.11 16.65 24.90
CA LYS A 603 -11.41 16.12 25.34
C LYS A 603 -11.36 15.55 26.76
N LYS A 604 -10.30 14.80 27.11
CA LYS A 604 -10.08 14.23 28.45
C LYS A 604 -10.16 15.29 29.54
N ASN A 605 -9.56 16.46 29.30
CA ASN A 605 -9.51 17.55 30.26
C ASN A 605 -10.66 18.58 30.12
N SER A 606 -11.67 18.31 29.28
CA SER A 606 -12.74 19.26 28.94
C SER A 606 -12.23 20.61 28.40
N TRP A 607 -11.03 20.64 27.84
CA TRP A 607 -10.39 21.82 27.27
C TRP A 607 -10.86 22.14 25.85
N TRP A 608 -11.41 21.15 25.14
CA TRP A 608 -11.98 21.37 23.81
C TRP A 608 -13.07 22.44 23.80
N GLU A 609 -13.88 22.54 24.86
CA GLU A 609 -14.96 23.54 24.98
C GLU A 609 -14.42 24.97 25.14
N LYS A 610 -13.22 25.12 25.72
CA LYS A 610 -12.55 26.42 25.89
C LYS A 610 -11.79 26.85 24.62
N LEU A 611 -11.15 25.89 23.96
CA LEU A 611 -10.25 26.16 22.82
C LEU A 611 -11.00 26.17 21.49
N GLY A 612 -11.83 25.14 21.25
CA GLY A 612 -12.47 24.90 19.96
C GLY A 612 -11.48 24.69 18.81
N MET A 613 -12.02 24.61 17.58
CA MET A 613 -11.18 24.50 16.38
C MET A 613 -10.43 25.80 16.09
N ASP A 614 -11.08 26.95 16.25
CA ASP A 614 -10.45 28.25 15.97
C ASP A 614 -9.29 28.54 16.92
N GLY A 615 -9.42 28.18 18.20
CA GLY A 615 -8.32 28.33 19.15
C GLY A 615 -7.16 27.36 18.89
N LEU A 616 -7.45 26.15 18.38
CA LEU A 616 -6.40 25.23 17.94
C LEU A 616 -5.66 25.76 16.71
N LEU A 617 -6.37 26.35 15.74
CA LEU A 617 -5.75 27.00 14.58
C LEU A 617 -4.91 28.22 14.98
N GLN A 618 -5.38 29.00 15.96
CA GLN A 618 -4.59 30.09 16.54
C GLN A 618 -3.31 29.56 17.21
N LEU A 619 -3.37 28.45 17.94
CA LEU A 619 -2.18 27.83 18.53
C LEU A 619 -1.13 27.45 17.47
N PHE A 620 -1.56 26.90 16.34
CA PHE A 620 -0.66 26.65 15.21
C PHE A 620 -0.04 27.94 14.66
N GLN A 621 -0.80 29.04 14.63
CA GLN A 621 -0.29 30.34 14.23
C GLN A 621 0.75 30.89 15.22
N GLU A 622 0.54 30.71 16.53
CA GLU A 622 1.55 31.11 17.52
C GLU A 622 2.85 30.31 17.38
N HIS A 623 2.77 29.01 17.08
CA HIS A 623 3.97 28.23 16.76
C HIS A 623 4.71 28.76 15.53
N LYS A 624 3.98 29.21 14.48
CA LYS A 624 4.60 29.85 13.31
C LYS A 624 5.27 31.17 13.70
N ASN A 625 4.64 31.97 14.55
CA ASN A 625 5.21 33.24 15.02
C ASN A 625 6.48 33.02 15.84
N ASP A 626 6.48 32.01 16.72
CA ASP A 626 7.64 31.65 17.54
C ASP A 626 8.82 31.20 16.66
N LEU A 627 8.57 30.30 15.71
CA LEU A 627 9.61 29.79 14.79
C LEU A 627 10.02 30.79 13.71
N ALA A 628 9.19 31.78 13.39
CA ALA A 628 9.52 32.79 12.38
C ALA A 628 10.72 33.66 12.78
N LYS A 629 11.00 33.77 14.08
CA LYS A 629 12.21 34.44 14.60
C LYS A 629 13.49 33.72 14.19
N LEU A 630 13.42 32.43 13.87
CA LEU A 630 14.55 31.60 13.47
C LEU A 630 14.57 31.37 11.95
N TYR A 631 13.44 30.96 11.36
CA TYR A 631 13.33 30.56 9.96
C TYR A 631 12.79 31.65 9.02
N GLY A 632 12.42 32.81 9.56
CA GLY A 632 11.66 33.81 8.80
C GLY A 632 10.17 33.50 8.71
N PRO A 633 9.37 34.40 8.11
CA PRO A 633 7.92 34.26 8.06
C PRO A 633 7.50 33.03 7.25
N PHE A 634 6.54 32.28 7.79
CA PHE A 634 5.91 31.18 7.08
C PHE A 634 4.92 31.71 6.04
N GLY A 635 4.99 31.21 4.81
CA GLY A 635 4.05 31.56 3.75
C GLY A 635 2.62 31.08 4.04
N GLU A 636 1.64 31.66 3.33
CA GLU A 636 0.25 31.25 3.43
C GLU A 636 0.09 29.80 2.93
N TYR A 637 -0.58 28.97 3.73
CA TYR A 637 -0.88 27.58 3.37
C TYR A 637 -2.37 27.29 3.47
N LYS A 638 -3.11 27.70 2.43
CA LYS A 638 -4.58 27.71 2.38
C LYS A 638 -5.24 26.38 2.76
N SER A 639 -4.60 25.26 2.48
CA SER A 639 -5.13 23.93 2.76
C SER A 639 -4.85 23.42 4.17
N PHE A 640 -3.96 24.07 4.95
CA PHE A 640 -3.57 23.62 6.29
C PHE A 640 -4.79 23.48 7.21
N ASP A 641 -5.62 24.52 7.29
CA ASP A 641 -6.81 24.54 8.15
C ASP A 641 -7.81 23.45 7.75
N LEU A 642 -7.97 23.20 6.45
CA LEU A 642 -8.84 22.15 5.92
C LEU A 642 -8.34 20.76 6.31
N ILE A 643 -7.03 20.53 6.28
CA ILE A 643 -6.40 19.26 6.68
C ILE A 643 -6.70 18.99 8.16
N ILE A 644 -6.47 19.96 9.04
CA ILE A 644 -6.70 19.82 10.48
C ILE A 644 -8.19 19.63 10.78
N LYS A 645 -9.07 20.43 10.17
CA LYS A 645 -10.52 20.30 10.34
C LYS A 645 -11.01 18.92 9.93
N GLN A 646 -10.58 18.42 8.77
CA GLN A 646 -11.00 17.12 8.30
C GLN A 646 -10.48 15.99 9.20
N GLU A 647 -9.24 16.08 9.70
CA GLU A 647 -8.70 15.07 10.62
C GLU A 647 -9.48 15.04 11.94
N TYR A 648 -9.87 16.21 12.47
CA TYR A 648 -10.75 16.28 13.64
C TYR A 648 -12.14 15.69 13.37
N GLU A 649 -12.77 16.00 12.24
CA GLU A 649 -14.08 15.42 11.89
C GLU A 649 -14.03 13.89 11.78
N ARG A 650 -12.96 13.36 11.18
CA ARG A 650 -12.72 11.90 11.08
C ARG A 650 -12.55 11.27 12.45
N TRP A 651 -11.79 11.92 13.32
CA TRP A 651 -11.56 11.44 14.68
C TRP A 651 -12.84 11.52 15.53
N ALA A 652 -13.57 12.63 15.47
CA ALA A 652 -14.81 12.85 16.23
C ALA A 652 -15.91 11.88 15.81
N LYS A 653 -15.98 11.53 14.51
CA LYS A 653 -16.86 10.47 13.98
C LYS A 653 -16.32 9.05 14.20
N THR A 654 -15.41 8.87 15.18
CA THR A 654 -14.76 7.60 15.61
C THR A 654 -15.08 6.44 14.68
N ASP A 655 -14.15 6.10 13.78
CA ASP A 655 -14.34 5.07 12.75
C ASP A 655 -15.02 3.81 13.34
N ASP A 656 -16.32 3.65 13.08
CA ASP A 656 -17.16 2.62 13.68
C ASP A 656 -16.57 1.23 13.40
N ASP A 657 -15.91 1.07 12.25
CA ASP A 657 -15.21 -0.16 11.87
C ASP A 657 -14.02 -0.46 12.79
N LYS A 658 -13.20 0.55 13.14
CA LYS A 658 -12.07 0.39 14.06
C LYS A 658 -12.55 0.08 15.47
N LYS A 659 -13.63 0.71 15.92
CA LYS A 659 -14.25 0.41 17.22
C LYS A 659 -14.74 -1.04 17.28
N VAL A 660 -15.45 -1.50 16.25
CA VAL A 660 -15.93 -2.89 16.16
C VAL A 660 -14.76 -3.89 16.15
N LYS A 661 -13.69 -3.60 15.39
CA LYS A 661 -12.47 -4.44 15.37
C LYS A 661 -11.82 -4.54 16.75
N LEU A 662 -11.68 -3.42 17.45
CA LEU A 662 -11.08 -3.43 18.79
C LEU A 662 -11.97 -4.11 19.83
N GLU A 663 -13.28 -3.87 19.82
CA GLU A 663 -14.22 -4.56 20.71
C GLU A 663 -14.20 -6.07 20.51
N LYS A 664 -14.04 -6.53 19.26
CA LYS A 664 -13.85 -7.94 18.95
C LYS A 664 -12.53 -8.48 19.52
N LEU A 665 -11.43 -7.74 19.37
CA LEU A 665 -10.13 -8.12 19.93
C LEU A 665 -10.18 -8.20 21.47
N LEU A 666 -10.78 -7.20 22.12
CA LEU A 666 -10.99 -7.17 23.58
C LEU A 666 -11.80 -8.38 24.07
N LYS A 667 -12.89 -8.73 23.37
CA LYS A 667 -13.69 -9.92 23.67
C LYS A 667 -12.88 -11.22 23.52
N GLN A 668 -12.05 -11.32 22.49
CA GLN A 668 -11.20 -12.50 22.27
C GLN A 668 -10.10 -12.64 23.33
N LYS A 669 -9.64 -11.52 23.90
CA LYS A 669 -8.54 -11.46 24.87
C LYS A 669 -9.01 -11.19 26.30
N ASN A 670 -10.29 -11.43 26.61
CA ASN A 670 -10.88 -11.25 27.94
C ASN A 670 -10.61 -9.87 28.58
N ASN A 671 -10.69 -8.80 27.80
CA ASN A 671 -10.42 -7.41 28.21
C ASN A 671 -9.00 -7.14 28.76
N GLN A 672 -8.03 -7.99 28.44
CA GLN A 672 -6.62 -7.75 28.69
C GLN A 672 -5.87 -7.70 27.36
N LEU A 673 -5.05 -6.68 27.16
CA LEU A 673 -4.23 -6.53 25.95
C LEU A 673 -2.76 -6.59 26.35
N SER A 674 -2.02 -7.53 25.76
CA SER A 674 -0.55 -7.55 25.83
C SER A 674 0.04 -6.46 24.94
N ILE A 675 1.32 -6.10 25.13
CA ILE A 675 2.02 -5.14 24.26
C ILE A 675 1.91 -5.57 22.78
N ASP A 676 1.96 -6.87 22.49
CA ASP A 676 1.78 -7.40 21.13
C ASP A 676 0.38 -7.11 20.57
N ASP A 677 -0.66 -7.19 21.39
CA ASP A 677 -2.02 -6.88 20.96
C ASP A 677 -2.19 -5.37 20.70
N TRP A 678 -1.53 -4.52 21.49
CA TRP A 678 -1.48 -3.06 21.25
C TRP A 678 -0.77 -2.74 19.93
N ILE A 679 0.41 -3.33 19.72
CA ILE A 679 1.18 -3.18 18.48
C ILE A 679 0.34 -3.68 17.29
N PHE A 680 -0.30 -4.84 17.39
CA PHE A 680 -1.17 -5.39 16.34
C PHE A 680 -2.35 -4.46 16.03
N ALA A 681 -3.04 -3.93 17.04
CA ALA A 681 -4.14 -3.00 16.82
C ALA A 681 -3.66 -1.69 16.16
N MET A 682 -2.45 -1.21 16.50
CA MET A 682 -1.85 -0.03 15.88
C MET A 682 -1.38 -0.29 14.45
N SER A 683 -0.61 -1.35 14.21
CA SER A 683 0.00 -1.64 12.92
C SER A 683 -0.98 -2.21 11.91
N THR A 684 -1.87 -3.11 12.34
CA THR A 684 -2.76 -3.87 11.46
C THR A 684 -4.14 -3.23 11.34
N HIS A 685 -4.67 -2.70 12.44
CA HIS A 685 -5.99 -2.05 12.43
C HIS A 685 -5.91 -0.53 12.33
N GLY A 686 -4.71 0.05 12.39
CA GLY A 686 -4.50 1.50 12.32
C GLY A 686 -5.21 2.25 13.45
N ILE A 687 -5.34 1.62 14.63
CA ILE A 687 -6.02 2.20 15.80
C ILE A 687 -4.97 2.85 16.68
N PRO A 688 -5.02 4.18 16.91
CA PRO A 688 -4.06 4.87 17.78
C PRO A 688 -4.12 4.34 19.21
N ALA A 689 -2.98 4.35 19.92
CA ALA A 689 -2.88 3.90 21.31
C ALA A 689 -3.90 4.61 22.22
N ASP A 690 -4.09 5.92 22.08
CA ASP A 690 -5.08 6.65 22.88
C ASP A 690 -6.52 6.17 22.63
N THR A 691 -6.86 5.83 21.38
CA THR A 691 -8.17 5.26 21.03
C THR A 691 -8.33 3.86 21.62
N ILE A 692 -7.26 3.05 21.60
CA ILE A 692 -7.24 1.75 22.27
C ILE A 692 -7.48 1.93 23.77
N SER A 693 -6.76 2.84 24.42
CA SER A 693 -6.90 3.16 25.84
C SER A 693 -8.30 3.65 26.18
N GLN A 694 -8.86 4.56 25.38
CA GLN A 694 -10.20 5.13 25.60
C GLN A 694 -11.30 4.07 25.50
N ILE A 695 -11.22 3.17 24.52
CA ILE A 695 -12.23 2.12 24.30
C ILE A 695 -12.05 0.96 25.30
N SER A 696 -10.81 0.51 25.52
CA SER A 696 -10.51 -0.60 26.43
C SER A 696 -10.53 -0.22 27.91
N LYS A 697 -10.37 1.07 28.22
CA LYS A 697 -10.10 1.62 29.56
C LYS A 697 -8.80 1.12 30.19
N LEU A 698 -7.90 0.53 29.39
CA LEU A 698 -6.59 0.10 29.85
C LEU A 698 -5.57 1.25 29.72
N PRO A 699 -4.62 1.39 30.66
CA PRO A 699 -3.53 2.35 30.50
C PRO A 699 -2.66 1.95 29.31
N ILE A 700 -2.15 2.94 28.58
CA ILE A 700 -1.18 2.72 27.50
C ILE A 700 0.11 2.13 28.12
N PRO A 701 0.64 1.01 27.60
CA PRO A 701 1.92 0.46 28.07
C PRO A 701 3.05 1.47 27.90
N GLY A 702 3.85 1.69 28.96
CA GLY A 702 4.86 2.75 28.99
C GLY A 702 6.03 2.59 28.01
N ASN A 703 6.24 1.39 27.47
CA ASN A 703 7.31 1.08 26.50
C ASN A 703 6.76 0.73 25.11
N LEU A 704 5.49 1.05 24.83
CA LEU A 704 4.81 0.64 23.60
C LEU A 704 5.50 1.15 22.33
N TYR A 705 5.85 2.44 22.31
CA TYR A 705 6.46 3.06 21.13
C TYR A 705 7.93 2.65 20.96
N ALA A 706 8.67 2.46 22.07
CA ALA A 706 10.04 1.95 22.06
C ALA A 706 10.12 0.54 21.47
N GLU A 707 9.22 -0.35 21.87
CA GLU A 707 9.14 -1.73 21.37
C GLU A 707 8.76 -1.77 19.88
N LEU A 708 7.84 -0.91 19.44
CA LEU A 708 7.47 -0.77 18.03
C LEU A 708 8.68 -0.37 17.16
N ALA A 709 9.49 0.58 17.65
CA ALA A 709 10.69 1.04 16.95
C ALA A 709 11.78 -0.03 16.87
N ASP A 710 12.03 -0.78 17.96
CA ASP A 710 13.03 -1.86 17.97
C ASP A 710 12.66 -3.00 16.99
N ARG A 711 11.37 -3.35 16.90
CA ARG A 711 10.89 -4.34 15.93
C ARG A 711 11.07 -3.88 14.49
N ALA A 712 10.77 -2.62 14.20
CA ALA A 712 10.99 -2.05 12.87
C ALA A 712 12.48 -2.09 12.47
N ALA A 713 13.38 -1.80 13.40
CA ALA A 713 14.83 -1.80 13.16
C ALA A 713 15.42 -3.20 12.85
N ARG A 714 14.74 -4.28 13.24
CA ARG A 714 15.19 -5.67 13.01
C ARG A 714 14.79 -6.22 11.63
N ILE A 715 13.95 -5.52 10.89
CA ILE A 715 13.38 -5.97 9.63
C ILE A 715 13.97 -5.13 8.49
N THR A 716 14.78 -5.74 7.61
CA THR A 716 15.31 -5.07 6.41
C THR A 716 14.90 -5.84 5.16
N LYS A 717 14.57 -5.12 4.08
CA LYS A 717 14.28 -5.72 2.77
C LYS A 717 15.54 -6.42 2.25
N ALA A 718 15.43 -7.67 1.82
CA ALA A 718 16.52 -8.32 1.09
C ALA A 718 16.81 -7.53 -0.22
N PRO A 719 18.08 -7.38 -0.62
CA PRO A 719 18.42 -6.77 -1.91
C PRO A 719 17.80 -7.56 -3.06
N GLU A 720 17.34 -6.85 -4.10
CA GLU A 720 16.76 -7.47 -5.29
C GLU A 720 17.75 -8.44 -5.95
N ALA A 721 17.26 -9.57 -6.45
CA ALA A 721 18.07 -10.54 -7.17
C ALA A 721 18.48 -9.95 -8.53
N ILE A 722 19.79 -9.80 -8.77
CA ILE A 722 20.32 -9.37 -10.06
C ILE A 722 20.11 -10.51 -11.06
N LEU A 723 19.10 -10.37 -11.92
CA LEU A 723 18.72 -11.38 -12.93
C LEU A 723 19.73 -11.48 -14.08
N TYR A 724 20.39 -10.37 -14.44
CA TYR A 724 21.36 -10.29 -15.53
C TYR A 724 22.60 -9.53 -15.06
N ASN A 725 23.79 -10.14 -15.14
CA ASN A 725 25.04 -9.48 -14.81
C ASN A 725 25.48 -8.58 -15.98
N THR A 726 25.23 -7.27 -15.88
CA THR A 726 25.61 -6.26 -16.89
C THR A 726 26.86 -5.46 -16.53
N VAL A 727 27.50 -5.75 -15.38
CA VAL A 727 28.59 -4.91 -14.82
C VAL A 727 29.81 -4.80 -15.75
N HIS A 728 30.09 -5.85 -16.51
CA HIS A 728 31.23 -5.94 -17.42
C HIS A 728 30.98 -5.29 -18.79
N LEU A 729 29.75 -4.87 -19.07
CA LEU A 729 29.37 -4.30 -20.37
C LEU A 729 29.52 -2.78 -20.38
N PRO A 730 29.85 -2.19 -21.55
CA PRO A 730 29.89 -0.73 -21.70
C PRO A 730 28.48 -0.13 -21.56
N GLU A 731 28.42 1.12 -21.11
CA GLU A 731 27.16 1.87 -20.99
C GLU A 731 26.51 2.11 -22.36
N THR A 732 25.19 1.89 -22.44
CA THR A 732 24.43 2.20 -23.66
C THR A 732 24.24 3.72 -23.76
N VAL A 733 24.67 4.31 -24.87
CA VAL A 733 24.42 5.74 -25.16
C VAL A 733 22.93 5.94 -25.46
N ASN A 734 22.27 6.71 -24.60
CA ASN A 734 20.82 6.96 -24.66
C ASN A 734 20.49 8.11 -25.61
N LEU A 735 20.33 7.81 -26.90
CA LEU A 735 20.08 8.79 -27.97
C LEU A 735 18.77 9.56 -27.79
N TYR A 736 17.78 8.95 -27.12
CA TYR A 736 16.47 9.58 -26.87
C TYR A 736 16.53 10.85 -26.00
N TYR A 737 17.68 11.15 -25.36
CA TYR A 737 17.91 12.44 -24.71
C TYR A 737 18.33 13.56 -25.67
N GLN A 738 19.01 13.20 -26.76
CA GLN A 738 19.60 14.14 -27.71
C GLN A 738 18.65 14.35 -28.91
N THR A 739 18.11 13.26 -29.45
CA THR A 739 17.26 13.27 -30.64
C THR A 739 15.91 12.56 -30.41
N PRO A 740 15.04 13.12 -29.54
CA PRO A 740 13.80 12.45 -29.11
C PRO A 740 12.77 12.23 -30.22
N LYS A 741 12.91 12.92 -31.36
CA LYS A 741 12.01 12.86 -32.53
C LYS A 741 12.53 11.96 -33.65
N ASP A 742 13.78 11.51 -33.58
CA ASP A 742 14.36 10.68 -34.65
C ASP A 742 13.80 9.26 -34.54
N GLY A 743 13.11 8.82 -35.59
CA GLY A 743 12.48 7.49 -35.64
C GLY A 743 13.42 6.38 -36.09
N LYS A 744 14.63 6.70 -36.59
CA LYS A 744 15.59 5.72 -37.09
C LYS A 744 17.01 6.06 -36.64
N PHE A 745 17.80 5.03 -36.31
CA PHE A 745 19.20 5.20 -35.94
C PHE A 745 20.01 3.94 -36.25
N ASN A 746 21.32 4.11 -36.43
CA ASN A 746 22.26 2.99 -36.58
C ASN A 746 22.87 2.65 -35.23
N ALA A 747 23.05 1.37 -34.94
CA ALA A 747 23.71 0.88 -33.73
C ALA A 747 24.51 -0.39 -34.00
N LYS A 748 25.37 -0.76 -33.04
CA LYS A 748 26.13 -2.00 -33.04
C LYS A 748 25.63 -2.92 -31.93
N ILE A 749 25.49 -4.20 -32.25
CA ILE A 749 25.18 -5.23 -31.25
C ILE A 749 26.43 -5.46 -30.39
N VAL A 750 26.32 -5.23 -29.08
CA VAL A 750 27.40 -5.48 -28.11
C VAL A 750 27.40 -6.93 -27.67
N THR A 751 26.21 -7.47 -27.34
CA THR A 751 26.03 -8.87 -26.96
C THR A 751 24.55 -9.24 -27.01
N ILE A 752 24.26 -10.53 -26.83
CA ILE A 752 22.90 -11.07 -26.80
C ILE A 752 22.78 -12.04 -25.62
N PHE A 753 21.77 -11.85 -24.78
CA PHE A 753 21.46 -12.78 -23.70
C PHE A 753 20.30 -13.71 -24.07
N SER A 754 20.31 -14.91 -23.52
CA SER A 754 19.13 -15.77 -23.44
C SER A 754 18.18 -15.24 -22.36
N ASN A 755 16.89 -15.15 -22.65
CA ASN A 755 15.90 -14.72 -21.66
C ASN A 755 15.75 -15.78 -20.56
N VAL A 756 16.22 -15.47 -19.34
CA VAL A 756 16.21 -16.40 -18.20
C VAL A 756 14.81 -16.53 -17.58
N GLN A 757 13.92 -15.56 -17.82
CA GLN A 757 12.55 -15.55 -17.28
C GLN A 757 11.57 -16.41 -18.10
N GLN A 758 11.85 -16.66 -19.38
CA GLN A 758 11.02 -17.50 -20.26
C GLN A 758 11.86 -18.66 -20.76
N GLN A 759 11.69 -19.84 -20.13
CA GLN A 759 12.47 -21.06 -20.39
C GLN A 759 12.35 -21.60 -21.84
N ASN A 760 11.56 -20.98 -22.72
CA ASN A 760 11.43 -21.29 -24.14
C ASN A 760 11.32 -20.00 -25.00
N LEU A 761 12.48 -19.33 -25.27
CA LEU A 761 12.76 -18.19 -26.21
C LEU A 761 12.01 -16.86 -25.93
N PRO A 762 12.67 -15.67 -25.94
CA PRO A 762 13.41 -15.05 -27.06
C PRO A 762 14.80 -14.44 -26.68
N ASN A 763 15.55 -13.95 -27.67
CA ASN A 763 16.85 -13.29 -27.46
C ASN A 763 16.69 -11.85 -26.91
N ILE A 764 17.62 -11.44 -26.04
CA ILE A 764 17.74 -10.08 -25.54
C ILE A 764 18.95 -9.43 -26.18
N VAL A 765 18.75 -8.45 -27.06
CA VAL A 765 19.81 -7.76 -27.78
C VAL A 765 20.27 -6.52 -27.00
N ILE A 766 21.58 -6.38 -26.83
CA ILE A 766 22.19 -5.20 -26.21
C ILE A 766 22.93 -4.40 -27.29
N LEU A 767 22.66 -3.10 -27.32
CA LEU A 767 23.23 -2.16 -28.30
C LEU A 767 24.21 -1.20 -27.62
N ASN A 768 25.18 -0.71 -28.37
CA ASN A 768 26.11 0.32 -27.91
C ASN A 768 25.43 1.68 -27.70
N GLN A 769 24.40 1.98 -28.52
CA GLN A 769 23.57 3.17 -28.43
C GLN A 769 22.13 2.83 -28.81
N SER A 770 21.17 3.50 -28.21
CA SER A 770 19.74 3.25 -28.46
C SER A 770 18.90 4.51 -28.35
N ALA A 771 17.97 4.70 -29.30
CA ALA A 771 16.91 5.69 -29.19
C ALA A 771 15.61 5.08 -28.64
N PHE A 772 15.55 3.76 -28.35
CA PHE A 772 14.41 3.17 -27.65
C PHE A 772 14.42 3.60 -26.19
N TYR A 773 13.30 4.15 -25.71
CA TYR A 773 13.11 4.43 -24.30
C TYR A 773 12.75 3.11 -23.57
N PRO A 774 13.55 2.70 -22.57
CA PRO A 774 13.20 1.57 -21.71
C PRO A 774 12.06 1.95 -20.76
N PHE A 775 11.34 0.96 -20.22
CA PHE A 775 10.37 1.22 -19.15
C PHE A 775 11.04 1.97 -17.99
N GLY A 776 10.45 3.10 -17.58
CA GLY A 776 11.02 3.92 -16.52
C GLY A 776 10.23 5.20 -16.24
N GLY A 777 10.28 5.69 -15.00
CA GLY A 777 9.54 6.90 -14.59
C GLY A 777 8.01 6.78 -14.78
N GLY A 778 7.50 5.55 -14.78
CA GLY A 778 6.11 5.24 -15.06
C GLY A 778 5.72 5.28 -16.55
N GLN A 779 6.59 5.69 -17.46
CA GLN A 779 6.31 5.66 -18.89
C GLN A 779 6.60 4.27 -19.46
N ASP A 780 5.66 3.74 -20.25
CA ASP A 780 5.86 2.51 -20.99
C ASP A 780 7.08 2.57 -21.92
N TYR A 781 7.68 1.41 -22.16
CA TYR A 781 8.75 1.26 -23.13
C TYR A 781 8.28 1.53 -24.56
N ASP A 782 9.23 1.92 -25.41
CA ASP A 782 9.02 1.99 -26.84
C ASP A 782 9.00 0.62 -27.49
N GLN A 783 8.39 0.56 -28.66
CA GLN A 783 8.36 -0.59 -29.54
C GLN A 783 8.83 -0.18 -30.93
N GLY A 784 9.19 -1.16 -31.74
CA GLY A 784 9.73 -0.91 -33.06
C GLY A 784 10.47 -2.12 -33.61
N TRP A 785 11.43 -1.89 -34.50
CA TRP A 785 12.08 -2.94 -35.26
C TRP A 785 13.60 -2.79 -35.24
N LEU A 786 14.30 -3.93 -35.16
CA LEU A 786 15.72 -4.05 -35.48
C LEU A 786 15.87 -4.81 -36.79
N THR A 787 16.66 -4.29 -37.72
CA THR A 787 17.01 -4.98 -38.96
C THR A 787 18.36 -5.66 -38.77
N ILE A 788 18.36 -6.98 -38.57
CA ILE A 788 19.55 -7.80 -38.31
C ILE A 788 19.74 -8.70 -39.54
N GLN A 789 20.91 -8.62 -40.18
CA GLN A 789 21.21 -9.35 -41.43
C GLN A 789 20.14 -9.21 -42.54
N GLY A 790 19.43 -8.09 -42.59
CA GLY A 790 18.36 -7.84 -43.57
C GLY A 790 16.97 -8.35 -43.17
N GLU A 791 16.86 -9.09 -42.06
CA GLU A 791 15.58 -9.51 -41.49
C GLU A 791 15.09 -8.50 -40.43
N ARG A 792 13.80 -8.18 -40.42
CA ARG A 792 13.19 -7.34 -39.38
C ARG A 792 12.73 -8.20 -38.19
N HIS A 793 13.20 -7.85 -37.01
CA HIS A 793 12.79 -8.39 -35.72
C HIS A 793 12.04 -7.32 -34.93
N PHE A 794 10.91 -7.68 -34.33
CA PHE A 794 10.12 -6.72 -33.56
C PHE A 794 10.62 -6.69 -32.12
N VAL A 795 10.84 -5.48 -31.60
CA VAL A 795 11.22 -5.28 -30.20
C VAL A 795 9.93 -5.20 -29.38
N ASN A 796 9.63 -6.27 -28.65
CA ASN A 796 8.39 -6.40 -27.91
C ASN A 796 8.43 -5.64 -26.56
N ASN A 797 9.62 -5.45 -25.99
CA ASN A 797 9.85 -4.86 -24.68
C ASN A 797 11.29 -4.32 -24.60
N VAL A 798 11.45 -3.19 -23.90
CA VAL A 798 12.75 -2.56 -23.66
C VAL A 798 12.89 -2.28 -22.17
N GLN A 799 13.97 -2.78 -21.58
CA GLN A 799 14.26 -2.64 -20.15
C GLN A 799 15.65 -2.04 -19.94
N LYS A 800 15.91 -1.48 -18.75
CA LYS A 800 17.24 -1.00 -18.36
C LYS A 800 17.72 -1.75 -17.13
N VAL A 801 18.92 -2.33 -17.22
CA VAL A 801 19.56 -3.05 -16.09
C VAL A 801 20.95 -2.45 -15.88
N GLY A 802 21.11 -1.70 -14.79
CA GLY A 802 22.31 -0.90 -14.55
C GLY A 802 22.50 0.16 -15.64
N LYS A 803 23.64 0.12 -16.34
CA LYS A 803 24.01 1.08 -17.39
C LYS A 803 23.58 0.66 -18.80
N VAL A 804 22.90 -0.47 -18.94
CA VAL A 804 22.67 -1.12 -20.23
C VAL A 804 21.18 -1.23 -20.55
N VAL A 805 20.83 -1.02 -21.82
CA VAL A 805 19.46 -1.17 -22.34
C VAL A 805 19.30 -2.53 -23.02
N LEU A 806 18.30 -3.29 -22.56
CA LEU A 806 17.95 -4.63 -23.00
C LEU A 806 16.77 -4.53 -23.98
N HIS A 807 16.94 -5.05 -25.20
CA HIS A 807 15.91 -5.08 -26.24
C HIS A 807 15.43 -6.51 -26.41
N ILE A 808 14.22 -6.81 -25.94
CA ILE A 808 13.64 -8.15 -25.98
C ILE A 808 12.92 -8.32 -27.32
N LEU A 809 13.31 -9.35 -28.08
CA LEU A 809 12.74 -9.63 -29.38
C LEU A 809 11.46 -10.48 -29.28
N ASP A 810 10.63 -10.43 -30.32
CA ASP A 810 9.42 -11.24 -30.48
C ASP A 810 9.71 -12.70 -30.85
N LYS A 811 10.82 -12.93 -31.54
CA LYS A 811 11.26 -14.25 -32.03
C LYS A 811 12.76 -14.46 -31.79
N PRO A 812 13.22 -15.72 -31.69
CA PRO A 812 14.64 -16.03 -31.61
C PRO A 812 15.40 -15.61 -32.87
N LEU A 813 16.70 -15.43 -32.73
CA LEU A 813 17.64 -15.34 -33.84
C LEU A 813 18.01 -16.74 -34.33
N SER A 814 18.23 -16.88 -35.63
CA SER A 814 18.43 -18.17 -36.30
C SER A 814 19.85 -18.74 -36.16
N ASP A 815 20.86 -17.88 -36.06
CA ASP A 815 22.27 -18.28 -35.99
C ASP A 815 22.80 -18.25 -34.54
N PRO A 816 23.98 -18.85 -34.26
CA PRO A 816 24.64 -18.72 -32.97
C PRO A 816 24.91 -17.26 -32.59
N ILE A 817 24.75 -16.92 -31.30
CA ILE A 817 24.84 -15.55 -30.75
C ILE A 817 26.12 -14.82 -31.19
N ASP A 818 27.27 -15.50 -31.20
CA ASP A 818 28.57 -14.92 -31.53
C ASP A 818 28.63 -14.35 -32.96
N THR A 819 27.76 -14.82 -33.86
CA THR A 819 27.66 -14.37 -35.26
C THR A 819 27.19 -12.91 -35.37
N TYR A 820 26.44 -12.43 -34.37
CA TYR A 820 25.79 -11.12 -34.42
C TYR A 820 26.58 -10.02 -33.68
N VAL A 821 27.56 -10.39 -32.86
CA VAL A 821 28.34 -9.44 -32.06
C VAL A 821 29.15 -8.50 -32.98
N ASN A 822 29.15 -7.20 -32.65
CA ASN A 822 29.73 -6.09 -33.42
C ASN A 822 29.06 -5.79 -34.78
N GLN A 823 27.97 -6.48 -35.14
CA GLN A 823 27.24 -6.18 -36.37
C GLN A 823 26.57 -4.81 -36.30
N GLU A 824 26.67 -4.03 -37.38
CA GLU A 824 25.89 -2.81 -37.58
C GLU A 824 24.46 -3.12 -38.01
N ILE A 825 23.50 -2.50 -37.32
CA ILE A 825 22.07 -2.70 -37.54
C ILE A 825 21.35 -1.37 -37.68
N LEU A 826 20.25 -1.39 -38.42
CA LEU A 826 19.30 -0.28 -38.49
C LEU A 826 18.15 -0.53 -37.53
N ALA A 827 17.92 0.42 -36.62
CA ALA A 827 16.85 0.39 -35.65
C ALA A 827 15.79 1.45 -35.97
N GLU A 828 14.52 1.11 -35.84
CA GLU A 828 13.38 1.98 -36.12
C GLU A 828 12.36 1.94 -34.98
N ILE A 829 11.87 3.09 -34.52
CA ILE A 829 10.91 3.22 -33.41
C ILE A 829 9.51 3.50 -33.97
N ASP A 830 8.48 2.96 -33.34
CA ASP A 830 7.09 3.34 -33.56
C ASP A 830 6.84 4.78 -33.07
N LEU A 831 6.83 5.73 -34.01
CA LEU A 831 6.67 7.16 -33.72
C LEU A 831 5.27 7.53 -33.24
N ASP A 832 4.22 6.79 -33.63
CA ASP A 832 2.85 7.05 -33.18
C ASP A 832 2.72 6.69 -31.70
N ARG A 833 3.21 5.50 -31.33
CA ARG A 833 3.34 5.08 -29.93
C ARG A 833 4.15 6.09 -29.12
N ARG A 834 5.34 6.46 -29.61
CA ARG A 834 6.23 7.43 -28.94
C ARG A 834 5.53 8.77 -28.72
N THR A 835 4.77 9.26 -29.70
CA THR A 835 4.08 10.55 -29.61
C THR A 835 2.98 10.52 -28.54
N ILE A 836 2.18 9.45 -28.48
CA ILE A 836 1.16 9.28 -27.44
C ILE A 836 1.81 9.26 -26.04
N LEU A 837 2.90 8.51 -25.87
CA LEU A 837 3.60 8.43 -24.59
C LEU A 837 4.22 9.78 -24.18
N ARG A 838 4.83 10.53 -25.12
CA ARG A 838 5.35 11.89 -24.89
C ARG A 838 4.26 12.86 -24.47
N ASN A 839 3.10 12.79 -25.12
CA ASN A 839 1.94 13.62 -24.79
C ASN A 839 1.42 13.30 -23.39
N HIS A 840 1.22 12.02 -23.06
CA HIS A 840 0.79 11.59 -21.73
C HIS A 840 1.80 11.95 -20.63
N HIS A 841 3.10 11.84 -20.90
CA HIS A 841 4.14 12.18 -19.94
C HIS A 841 4.17 13.68 -19.67
N THR A 842 4.19 14.50 -20.72
CA THR A 842 4.15 15.96 -20.55
C THR A 842 2.84 16.39 -19.88
N ALA A 843 1.72 15.75 -20.23
CA ALA A 843 0.45 15.96 -19.54
C ALA A 843 0.53 15.60 -18.04
N THR A 844 1.33 14.61 -17.61
CA THR A 844 1.54 14.32 -16.18
C THR A 844 2.03 15.54 -15.41
N HIS A 845 3.07 16.22 -15.91
CA HIS A 845 3.61 17.43 -15.27
C HIS A 845 2.58 18.55 -15.23
N ILE A 846 1.82 18.74 -16.31
CA ILE A 846 0.78 19.78 -16.38
C ILE A 846 -0.39 19.46 -15.43
N VAL A 847 -0.86 18.21 -15.39
CA VAL A 847 -1.91 17.74 -14.47
C VAL A 847 -1.45 17.89 -13.03
N PHE A 848 -0.20 17.54 -12.72
CA PHE A 848 0.39 17.74 -11.40
C PHE A 848 0.42 19.22 -11.00
N ALA A 849 0.93 20.09 -11.86
CA ALA A 849 0.98 21.54 -11.64
C ALA A 849 -0.41 22.14 -11.43
N ALA A 850 -1.40 21.71 -12.22
CA ALA A 850 -2.80 22.12 -12.07
C ALA A 850 -3.40 21.64 -10.74
N CYS A 851 -3.14 20.40 -10.34
CA CYS A 851 -3.57 19.89 -9.03
C CYS A 851 -3.00 20.73 -7.88
N ARG A 852 -1.72 21.13 -7.95
CA ARG A 852 -1.11 22.01 -6.94
C ARG A 852 -1.74 23.40 -6.90
N ARG A 853 -2.06 23.99 -8.06
CA ARG A 853 -2.71 25.31 -8.15
C ARG A 853 -4.13 25.30 -7.59
N VAL A 854 -4.90 24.25 -7.89
CA VAL A 854 -6.31 24.14 -7.49
C VAL A 854 -6.46 23.66 -6.05
N LEU A 855 -5.71 22.64 -5.65
CA LEU A 855 -5.88 21.99 -4.34
C LEU A 855 -4.95 22.57 -3.28
N GLY A 856 -3.73 22.94 -3.64
CA GLY A 856 -2.75 23.56 -2.76
C GLY A 856 -1.39 22.84 -2.69
N PRO A 857 -0.42 23.41 -1.94
CA PRO A 857 0.96 22.92 -1.93
C PRO A 857 1.21 21.53 -1.32
N HIS A 858 0.24 20.95 -0.60
CA HIS A 858 0.34 19.59 -0.03
C HIS A 858 0.34 18.48 -1.08
N VAL A 859 -0.06 18.79 -2.31
CA VAL A 859 -0.10 17.85 -3.42
C VAL A 859 1.32 17.51 -3.86
N TRP A 860 1.70 16.25 -3.65
CA TRP A 860 2.93 15.62 -4.07
C TRP A 860 2.60 14.37 -4.88
N GLN A 861 3.45 14.02 -5.83
CA GLN A 861 3.30 12.78 -6.57
C GLN A 861 3.61 11.57 -5.68
N ASN A 862 2.74 10.57 -5.70
CA ASN A 862 2.89 9.29 -5.00
C ASN A 862 3.01 8.10 -5.99
N GLY A 863 2.94 8.37 -7.29
CA GLY A 863 3.00 7.37 -8.34
C GLY A 863 2.48 7.95 -9.66
N ALA A 864 2.93 7.39 -10.78
CA ALA A 864 2.41 7.74 -12.09
C ALA A 864 2.65 6.56 -13.04
N HIS A 865 1.74 6.39 -14.00
CA HIS A 865 1.91 5.44 -15.09
C HIS A 865 1.35 6.03 -16.37
N LYS A 866 2.05 5.84 -17.49
CA LYS A 866 1.70 6.38 -18.80
C LYS A 866 1.76 5.25 -19.83
N SER A 867 0.60 4.80 -20.26
CA SER A 867 0.43 3.82 -21.34
C SER A 867 -0.10 4.49 -22.61
N VAL A 868 -0.18 3.74 -23.70
CA VAL A 868 -0.80 4.21 -24.95
C VAL A 868 -2.32 4.40 -24.86
N ASN A 869 -2.98 3.74 -23.90
CA ASN A 869 -4.44 3.79 -23.76
C ASN A 869 -4.89 4.90 -22.81
N ASN A 870 -4.21 5.02 -21.68
CA ASN A 870 -4.47 6.04 -20.67
C ASN A 870 -3.22 6.27 -19.80
N ALA A 871 -3.23 7.37 -19.08
CA ALA A 871 -2.27 7.65 -18.03
C ALA A 871 -2.99 7.86 -16.70
N HIS A 872 -2.26 7.64 -15.62
CA HIS A 872 -2.71 8.03 -14.30
C HIS A 872 -1.61 8.72 -13.50
N LEU A 873 -2.04 9.62 -12.62
CA LEU A 873 -1.21 10.30 -11.63
C LEU A 873 -1.81 10.09 -10.25
N ASP A 874 -0.99 9.61 -9.33
CA ASP A 874 -1.33 9.48 -7.91
C ASP A 874 -0.80 10.68 -7.16
N ILE A 875 -1.68 11.40 -6.49
CA ILE A 875 -1.33 12.57 -5.70
C ILE A 875 -1.65 12.38 -4.23
N THR A 876 -0.87 13.03 -3.37
CA THR A 876 -1.22 13.18 -1.97
C THR A 876 -2.37 14.17 -1.81
N HIS A 877 -3.50 13.70 -1.30
CA HIS A 877 -4.65 14.54 -1.01
C HIS A 877 -5.47 14.00 0.16
N PHE A 878 -5.92 14.90 1.04
CA PHE A 878 -6.59 14.51 2.28
C PHE A 878 -8.01 13.99 2.07
N ALA A 879 -8.73 14.44 1.02
CA ALA A 879 -10.11 14.08 0.70
C ALA A 879 -10.25 13.43 -0.68
N PRO A 880 -11.38 12.78 -1.01
CA PRO A 880 -11.78 12.57 -2.39
C PRO A 880 -12.02 13.90 -3.11
N LEU A 881 -11.76 13.96 -4.42
CA LEU A 881 -12.00 15.16 -5.22
C LEU A 881 -13.50 15.34 -5.49
N THR A 882 -13.98 16.57 -5.37
CA THR A 882 -15.34 16.92 -5.78
C THR A 882 -15.40 17.07 -7.30
N LYS A 883 -16.59 16.93 -7.90
CA LYS A 883 -16.78 17.15 -9.34
C LYS A 883 -16.37 18.56 -9.80
N GLU A 884 -16.54 19.56 -8.94
CA GLU A 884 -16.08 20.92 -9.19
C GLU A 884 -14.54 21.00 -9.21
N GLN A 885 -13.86 20.35 -8.27
CA GLN A 885 -12.40 20.28 -8.25
C GLN A 885 -11.86 19.54 -9.48
N GLU A 886 -12.46 18.41 -9.87
CA GLU A 886 -12.11 17.69 -11.09
C GLU A 886 -12.19 18.61 -12.32
N GLN A 887 -13.30 19.35 -12.47
CA GLN A 887 -13.49 20.28 -13.58
C GLN A 887 -12.50 21.45 -13.53
N ASN A 888 -12.23 22.02 -12.35
CA ASN A 888 -11.28 23.11 -12.19
C ASN A 888 -9.84 22.67 -12.53
N ILE A 889 -9.47 21.43 -12.17
CA ILE A 889 -8.18 20.84 -12.56
C ILE A 889 -8.12 20.69 -14.09
N GLU A 890 -9.13 20.08 -14.72
CA GLU A 890 -9.15 19.93 -16.19
C GLU A 890 -9.09 21.28 -16.93
N ASN A 891 -9.81 22.29 -16.43
CA ASN A 891 -9.79 23.63 -17.00
C ASN A 891 -8.41 24.28 -16.88
N GLU A 892 -7.77 24.18 -15.70
CA GLU A 892 -6.43 24.73 -15.48
C GLU A 892 -5.37 24.00 -16.31
N VAL A 893 -5.47 22.67 -16.47
CA VAL A 893 -4.60 21.87 -17.35
C VAL A 893 -4.67 22.41 -18.78
N ASN A 894 -5.88 22.50 -19.34
CA ASN A 894 -6.04 22.94 -20.73
C ASN A 894 -5.66 24.42 -20.90
N LYS A 895 -5.84 25.26 -19.89
CA LYS A 895 -5.34 26.64 -19.88
C LYS A 895 -3.82 26.71 -19.95
N ILE A 896 -3.11 25.85 -19.21
CA ILE A 896 -1.63 25.76 -19.30
C ILE A 896 -1.22 25.33 -20.71
N ILE A 897 -1.87 24.32 -21.27
CA ILE A 897 -1.58 23.83 -22.63
C ILE A 897 -1.75 24.96 -23.66
N LEU A 898 -2.87 25.69 -23.60
CA LEU A 898 -3.16 26.82 -24.49
C LEU A 898 -2.18 27.98 -24.35
N SER A 899 -1.45 28.08 -23.23
CA SER A 899 -0.42 29.11 -23.05
C SER A 899 0.88 28.84 -23.82
N ALA A 900 1.01 27.67 -24.48
CA ALA A 900 2.11 27.30 -25.36
C ALA A 900 3.52 27.59 -24.78
N ARG A 901 3.71 27.22 -23.50
CA ARG A 901 4.98 27.42 -22.79
C ARG A 901 6.06 26.50 -23.35
N GLN A 902 7.29 27.00 -23.40
CA GLN A 902 8.45 26.21 -23.80
C GLN A 902 8.83 25.21 -22.71
N ILE A 903 9.31 24.04 -23.13
CA ILE A 903 9.76 22.96 -22.25
C ILE A 903 11.26 22.77 -22.44
N ASN A 904 12.03 23.33 -21.52
CA ASN A 904 13.48 23.25 -21.51
C ASN A 904 13.93 21.94 -20.84
N LYS A 905 14.90 21.26 -21.44
CA LYS A 905 15.41 19.96 -20.99
C LYS A 905 16.92 20.01 -21.00
N GLY A 906 17.57 19.67 -19.89
CA GLY A 906 19.02 19.72 -19.80
C GLY A 906 19.58 18.90 -18.65
N PHE A 907 20.87 18.61 -18.71
CA PHE A 907 21.61 18.04 -17.59
C PHE A 907 22.23 19.18 -16.77
N MET A 908 22.18 19.04 -15.46
CA MET A 908 22.83 19.94 -14.50
C MET A 908 23.34 19.13 -13.31
N SER A 909 24.28 19.71 -12.56
CA SER A 909 24.72 19.08 -11.31
C SER A 909 23.54 19.02 -10.32
N LYS A 910 23.48 17.96 -9.52
CA LYS A 910 22.43 17.76 -8.51
C LYS A 910 22.41 18.91 -7.49
N SER A 911 23.58 19.37 -7.08
CA SER A 911 23.74 20.51 -6.15
C SER A 911 23.15 21.80 -6.74
N ASP A 912 23.46 22.12 -7.99
CA ASP A 912 22.95 23.34 -8.63
C ASP A 912 21.43 23.26 -8.84
N ALA A 913 20.92 22.08 -9.23
CA ALA A 913 19.50 21.84 -9.40
C ALA A 913 18.73 22.05 -8.08
N GLU A 914 19.19 21.43 -6.99
CA GLU A 914 18.57 21.58 -5.67
C GLU A 914 18.60 23.04 -5.19
N LYS A 915 19.69 23.76 -5.48
CA LYS A 915 19.82 25.18 -5.12
C LYS A 915 18.87 26.09 -5.92
N GLU A 916 18.68 25.83 -7.21
CA GLU A 916 17.84 26.67 -8.07
C GLU A 916 16.34 26.36 -7.90
N TYR A 917 15.98 25.08 -7.77
CA TYR A 917 14.59 24.63 -7.86
C TYR A 917 14.05 23.99 -6.57
N GLY A 918 14.93 23.72 -5.60
CA GLY A 918 14.59 23.03 -4.35
C GLY A 918 14.21 21.56 -4.57
N PHE A 919 13.74 20.93 -3.50
CA PHE A 919 13.37 19.50 -3.49
C PHE A 919 12.11 19.16 -4.29
N ARG A 920 11.45 20.15 -4.91
CA ARG A 920 10.33 19.90 -5.82
C ARG A 920 10.75 19.04 -7.01
N LEU A 921 12.05 19.05 -7.35
CA LEU A 921 12.64 18.20 -8.36
C LEU A 921 12.27 16.70 -8.22
N TYR A 922 12.08 16.22 -7.00
CA TYR A 922 11.94 14.78 -6.70
C TYR A 922 10.47 14.31 -6.62
N GLN A 923 9.56 14.85 -7.41
CA GLN A 923 8.18 14.31 -7.51
C GLN A 923 8.18 12.88 -8.07
N GLY A 924 8.97 12.65 -9.13
CA GLY A 924 9.11 11.36 -9.81
C GLY A 924 9.92 10.31 -9.03
N GLY A 925 10.34 10.62 -7.80
CA GLY A 925 11.30 9.84 -7.04
C GLY A 925 12.72 10.42 -7.11
N ILE A 926 13.64 9.79 -6.37
CA ILE A 926 15.03 10.24 -6.28
C ILE A 926 15.85 9.57 -7.36
N VAL A 927 16.62 10.38 -8.08
CA VAL A 927 17.54 9.92 -9.11
C VAL A 927 18.94 9.79 -8.51
N PRO A 928 19.61 8.62 -8.64
CA PRO A 928 20.99 8.44 -8.20
C PRO A 928 21.98 9.13 -9.14
N GLY A 929 23.18 9.44 -8.63
CA GLY A 929 24.25 10.10 -9.39
C GLY A 929 24.29 11.64 -9.26
N ASN A 930 25.34 12.22 -9.84
CA ASN A 930 25.73 13.62 -9.62
C ASN A 930 25.11 14.58 -10.63
N GLU A 931 24.70 14.07 -11.78
CA GLU A 931 24.00 14.82 -12.81
C GLU A 931 22.53 14.45 -12.81
N LEU A 932 21.68 15.47 -12.85
CA LEU A 932 20.24 15.35 -12.98
C LEU A 932 19.81 15.87 -14.34
N ARG A 933 18.99 15.08 -15.04
CA ARG A 933 18.22 15.58 -16.17
C ARG A 933 17.00 16.32 -15.64
N VAL A 934 16.98 17.64 -15.82
CA VAL A 934 15.89 18.51 -15.39
C VAL A 934 15.00 18.86 -16.58
N VAL A 935 13.70 18.73 -16.37
CA VAL A 935 12.65 19.13 -17.30
C VAL A 935 11.93 20.32 -16.69
N ASN A 936 12.00 21.47 -17.36
CA ASN A 936 11.45 22.74 -16.92
C ASN A 936 10.37 23.21 -17.89
N ILE A 937 9.12 23.19 -17.43
CA ILE A 937 8.00 23.84 -18.11
C ILE A 937 7.94 25.28 -17.61
N GLU A 938 8.31 26.22 -18.48
CA GLU A 938 8.57 27.61 -18.12
C GLU A 938 7.46 28.25 -17.27
N GLY A 939 7.79 28.62 -16.02
CA GLY A 939 6.87 29.28 -15.08
C GLY A 939 5.72 28.40 -14.58
N ILE A 940 5.73 27.09 -14.88
CA ILE A 940 4.70 26.13 -14.48
C ILE A 940 5.26 25.13 -13.48
N ASP A 941 6.25 24.34 -13.88
CA ASP A 941 6.74 23.20 -13.11
C ASP A 941 8.15 22.76 -13.53
N VAL A 942 8.90 22.22 -12.57
CA VAL A 942 10.27 21.73 -12.75
C VAL A 942 10.44 20.41 -11.98
N GLU A 943 10.91 19.39 -12.68
CA GLU A 943 11.14 18.06 -12.13
C GLU A 943 12.42 17.42 -12.70
N ALA A 944 13.07 16.59 -11.88
CA ALA A 944 14.10 15.67 -12.35
C ALA A 944 13.41 14.50 -13.06
N CYS A 945 13.45 14.48 -14.39
CA CYS A 945 12.74 13.49 -15.18
C CYS A 945 13.56 12.99 -16.38
N CYS A 946 13.64 11.67 -16.49
CA CYS A 946 14.37 10.97 -17.53
C CYS A 946 13.47 10.53 -18.71
N GLY A 947 12.19 10.89 -18.70
CA GLY A 947 11.24 10.52 -19.74
C GLY A 947 11.38 11.29 -21.05
N THR A 948 10.63 10.86 -22.06
CA THR A 948 10.49 11.61 -23.32
C THR A 948 9.36 12.62 -23.19
N HIS A 949 9.60 13.86 -23.61
CA HIS A 949 8.65 14.98 -23.45
C HIS A 949 8.43 15.73 -24.77
N CYS A 950 7.34 16.48 -24.81
CA CYS A 950 7.06 17.51 -25.81
C CYS A 950 8.10 18.65 -25.73
N ASP A 951 8.13 19.51 -26.75
CA ASP A 951 8.97 20.73 -26.74
C ASP A 951 8.18 21.96 -26.29
N SER A 952 6.86 21.94 -26.47
CA SER A 952 5.93 22.97 -26.00
C SER A 952 4.71 22.32 -25.36
N THR A 953 4.09 22.99 -24.40
CA THR A 953 2.83 22.54 -23.80
C THR A 953 1.71 22.42 -24.83
N SER A 954 1.78 23.15 -25.96
CA SER A 954 0.77 23.06 -27.03
C SER A 954 0.82 21.74 -27.81
N GLU A 955 1.97 21.06 -27.86
CA GLU A 955 2.10 19.75 -28.54
C GLU A 955 1.32 18.64 -27.82
N VAL A 956 1.03 18.82 -26.52
CA VAL A 956 0.26 17.86 -25.71
C VAL A 956 -1.16 17.68 -26.24
N GLY A 957 -1.71 18.71 -26.90
CA GLY A 957 -3.11 18.74 -27.34
C GLY A 957 -4.08 18.90 -26.17
N TRP A 958 -5.31 18.42 -26.31
CA TRP A 958 -6.31 18.51 -25.24
C TRP A 958 -6.14 17.39 -24.23
N VAL A 959 -6.32 17.68 -22.94
CA VAL A 959 -6.33 16.67 -21.87
C VAL A 959 -7.75 16.51 -21.33
N ARG A 960 -8.17 15.25 -21.14
CA ARG A 960 -9.46 14.88 -20.57
C ARG A 960 -9.26 14.00 -19.34
N ILE A 961 -9.80 14.40 -18.19
CA ILE A 961 -9.83 13.59 -16.98
C ILE A 961 -10.98 12.58 -17.11
N LEU A 962 -10.64 11.30 -17.08
CA LEU A 962 -11.61 10.20 -17.24
C LEU A 962 -12.36 9.93 -15.93
N LYS A 963 -11.62 9.84 -14.83
CA LYS A 963 -12.16 9.60 -13.48
C LYS A 963 -11.11 9.91 -12.43
N THR A 964 -11.57 10.15 -11.21
CA THR A 964 -10.72 10.14 -10.03
C THR A 964 -11.16 9.06 -9.06
N GLN A 965 -10.20 8.48 -8.35
CA GLN A 965 -10.45 7.39 -7.40
C GLN A 965 -9.55 7.56 -6.18
N LYS A 966 -10.14 7.47 -4.99
CA LYS A 966 -9.36 7.33 -3.75
C LYS A 966 -8.79 5.93 -3.69
N LEU A 967 -7.46 5.80 -3.66
CA LEU A 967 -6.79 4.50 -3.50
C LEU A 967 -6.73 4.12 -2.03
N GLN A 968 -6.23 5.04 -1.21
CA GLN A 968 -6.09 4.87 0.23
C GLN A 968 -6.20 6.22 0.94
N ASP A 969 -6.15 6.21 2.26
CA ASP A 969 -6.11 7.44 3.04
C ASP A 969 -4.88 8.28 2.66
N GLY A 970 -5.12 9.51 2.22
CA GLY A 970 -4.08 10.45 1.82
C GLY A 970 -3.65 10.36 0.36
N VAL A 971 -4.18 9.43 -0.46
CA VAL A 971 -3.78 9.26 -1.87
C VAL A 971 -4.99 9.17 -2.80
N VAL A 972 -5.00 10.00 -3.85
CA VAL A 972 -6.03 10.04 -4.90
C VAL A 972 -5.37 9.83 -6.27
N ARG A 973 -5.93 8.93 -7.07
CA ARG A 973 -5.53 8.65 -8.46
C ARG A 973 -6.41 9.42 -9.42
N LEU A 974 -5.80 10.14 -10.36
CA LEU A 974 -6.45 10.79 -11.48
C LEU A 974 -6.11 10.02 -12.76
N TYR A 975 -7.13 9.51 -13.45
CA TYR A 975 -6.97 8.90 -14.77
C TYR A 975 -7.27 9.93 -15.85
N TYR A 976 -6.41 10.04 -16.86
CA TYR A 976 -6.56 11.01 -17.94
C TYR A 976 -5.98 10.50 -19.26
N VAL A 977 -6.35 11.16 -20.34
CA VAL A 977 -5.79 10.98 -21.69
C VAL A 977 -5.38 12.33 -22.27
N ALA A 978 -4.42 12.31 -23.20
CA ALA A 978 -3.92 13.51 -23.88
C ALA A 978 -3.80 13.29 -25.40
N GLY A 979 -3.79 14.38 -26.15
CA GLY A 979 -3.57 14.37 -27.60
C GLY A 979 -4.65 13.61 -28.37
N VAL A 980 -4.24 12.74 -29.31
CA VAL A 980 -5.16 11.98 -30.17
C VAL A 980 -6.12 11.08 -29.38
N LYS A 981 -5.69 10.53 -28.23
CA LYS A 981 -6.53 9.67 -27.39
C LYS A 981 -7.70 10.42 -26.77
N THR A 982 -7.56 11.72 -26.56
CA THR A 982 -8.66 12.57 -26.11
C THR A 982 -9.77 12.66 -27.16
N ILE A 983 -9.42 12.74 -28.44
CA ILE A 983 -10.40 12.80 -29.54
C ILE A 983 -11.17 11.48 -29.62
N GLU A 984 -10.49 10.34 -29.51
CA GLU A 984 -11.13 9.01 -29.49
C GLU A 984 -12.15 8.89 -28.35
N VAL A 985 -11.80 9.34 -27.14
CA VAL A 985 -12.70 9.32 -25.98
C VAL A 985 -13.90 10.24 -26.19
N LEU A 986 -13.70 11.47 -26.67
CA LEU A 986 -14.79 12.42 -26.92
C LEU A 986 -15.75 11.92 -28.02
N ASN A 987 -15.24 11.27 -29.06
CA ASN A 987 -16.06 10.67 -30.09
C ASN A 987 -16.90 9.51 -29.53
N SER A 988 -16.31 8.63 -28.72
CA SER A 988 -17.03 7.54 -28.06
C SER A 988 -18.11 8.05 -27.09
N GLU A 989 -17.81 9.07 -26.28
CA GLU A 989 -18.78 9.75 -25.42
C GLU A 989 -19.93 10.35 -26.24
N GLY A 990 -19.62 11.01 -27.36
CA GLY A 990 -20.59 11.57 -28.29
C GLY A 990 -21.49 10.51 -28.94
N GLU A 991 -20.93 9.37 -29.34
CA GLU A 991 -21.68 8.23 -29.88
C GLU A 991 -22.65 7.64 -28.85
N MET A 992 -22.21 7.43 -27.62
CA MET A 992 -23.09 6.96 -26.54
C MET A 992 -24.26 7.91 -26.29
N ILE A 993 -23.99 9.23 -26.24
CA ILE A 993 -25.05 10.24 -26.09
C ILE A 993 -26.02 10.19 -27.29
N ASN A 994 -25.51 10.11 -28.51
CA ASN A 994 -26.34 10.03 -29.72
C ASN A 994 -27.20 8.75 -29.74
N GLN A 995 -26.65 7.62 -29.29
CA GLN A 995 -27.39 6.36 -29.16
C GLN A 995 -28.54 6.49 -28.14
N LEU A 996 -28.31 7.11 -26.98
CA LEU A 996 -29.36 7.33 -25.97
C LEU A 996 -30.45 8.28 -26.49
N VAL A 997 -30.06 9.37 -27.12
CA VAL A 997 -30.97 10.34 -27.77
C VAL A 997 -31.85 9.64 -28.81
N LYS A 998 -31.27 8.76 -29.63
CA LYS A 998 -32.02 7.95 -30.61
C LYS A 998 -32.93 6.92 -29.94
N LEU A 999 -32.43 6.23 -28.90
CA LEU A 999 -33.17 5.19 -28.17
C LEU A 999 -34.42 5.77 -27.50
N TRP A 1000 -34.31 6.96 -26.90
CA TRP A 1000 -35.42 7.62 -26.21
C TRP A 1000 -36.21 8.58 -27.11
N SER A 1001 -35.77 8.78 -28.37
CA SER A 1001 -36.42 9.68 -29.34
C SER A 1001 -36.60 11.11 -28.82
N ILE A 1002 -35.56 11.63 -28.15
CA ILE A 1002 -35.55 12.98 -27.55
C ILE A 1002 -34.44 13.85 -28.15
N SER A 1003 -34.34 15.10 -27.74
CA SER A 1003 -33.17 15.95 -28.01
C SER A 1003 -32.09 15.81 -26.92
N LYS A 1004 -30.84 16.17 -27.23
CA LYS A 1004 -29.72 16.13 -26.27
C LYS A 1004 -30.01 16.90 -24.97
N ASN A 1005 -30.68 18.04 -25.06
CA ASN A 1005 -30.98 18.90 -23.91
C ASN A 1005 -32.02 18.28 -22.96
N GLN A 1006 -32.83 17.34 -23.46
CA GLN A 1006 -33.87 16.67 -22.68
C GLN A 1006 -33.39 15.36 -22.04
N LEU A 1007 -32.15 14.93 -22.30
CA LEU A 1007 -31.63 13.62 -21.90
C LEU A 1007 -31.71 13.39 -20.38
N VAL A 1008 -31.33 14.38 -19.59
CA VAL A 1008 -31.34 14.27 -18.12
C VAL A 1008 -32.76 14.29 -17.56
N GLU A 1009 -33.61 15.15 -18.12
CA GLU A 1009 -35.01 15.30 -17.70
C GLU A 1009 -35.80 14.01 -17.99
N GLU A 1010 -35.75 13.51 -19.23
CA GLU A 1010 -36.46 12.29 -19.62
C GLU A 1010 -35.89 11.06 -18.90
N GLY A 1011 -34.57 10.97 -18.73
CA GLY A 1011 -33.95 9.91 -17.93
C GLY A 1011 -34.42 9.91 -16.48
N SER A 1012 -34.59 11.09 -15.87
CA SER A 1012 -35.13 11.23 -14.52
C SER A 1012 -36.61 10.85 -14.46
N LYS A 1013 -37.40 11.25 -15.45
CA LYS A 1013 -38.82 10.91 -15.57
C LYS A 1013 -39.03 9.40 -15.72
N ILE A 1014 -38.32 8.74 -16.64
CA ILE A 1014 -38.36 7.28 -16.83
C ILE A 1014 -37.99 6.56 -15.53
N PHE A 1015 -36.98 7.04 -14.79
CA PHE A 1015 -36.59 6.44 -13.53
C PHE A 1015 -37.67 6.58 -12.45
N GLN A 1016 -38.30 7.76 -12.37
CA GLN A 1016 -39.41 8.01 -11.43
C GLN A 1016 -40.64 7.17 -11.78
N GLU A 1017 -41.02 7.11 -13.07
CA GLU A 1017 -42.12 6.27 -13.57
C GLU A 1017 -41.86 4.79 -13.27
N LYS A 1018 -40.65 4.29 -13.52
CA LYS A 1018 -40.27 2.91 -13.16
C LYS A 1018 -40.48 2.64 -11.67
N LYS A 1019 -40.01 3.54 -10.79
CA LYS A 1019 -40.18 3.39 -9.34
C LYS A 1019 -41.67 3.42 -8.94
N HIS A 1020 -42.46 4.26 -9.61
CA HIS A 1020 -43.91 4.34 -9.42
C HIS A 1020 -44.60 3.04 -9.85
N TYR A 1021 -44.29 2.52 -11.04
CA TYR A 1021 -44.82 1.26 -11.55
C TYR A 1021 -44.40 0.05 -10.70
N GLU A 1022 -43.15 -0.01 -10.23
CA GLU A 1022 -42.71 -1.07 -9.31
C GLU A 1022 -43.50 -1.03 -7.99
N THR A 1023 -43.78 0.17 -7.47
CA THR A 1023 -44.59 0.34 -6.25
C THR A 1023 -46.04 -0.07 -6.48
N ALA A 1024 -46.64 0.38 -7.58
CA ALA A 1024 -48.02 0.03 -7.96
C ALA A 1024 -48.17 -1.47 -8.22
N TYR A 1025 -47.23 -2.08 -8.94
CA TYR A 1025 -47.19 -3.52 -9.20
C TYR A 1025 -47.13 -4.33 -7.89
N ASN A 1026 -46.24 -3.95 -6.97
CA ASN A 1026 -46.14 -4.62 -5.66
C ASN A 1026 -47.42 -4.45 -4.83
N SER A 1027 -48.09 -3.30 -4.91
CA SER A 1027 -49.36 -3.04 -4.22
C SER A 1027 -50.50 -3.90 -4.79
N ILE A 1028 -50.67 -3.90 -6.11
CA ILE A 1028 -51.69 -4.73 -6.81
C ILE A 1028 -51.45 -6.20 -6.51
N LYS A 1029 -50.19 -6.64 -6.49
CA LYS A 1029 -49.80 -8.01 -6.15
C LYS A 1029 -50.19 -8.38 -4.71
N ALA A 1030 -49.98 -7.49 -3.74
CA ALA A 1030 -50.41 -7.70 -2.36
C ALA A 1030 -51.95 -7.79 -2.24
N GLU A 1031 -52.68 -6.93 -2.96
CA GLU A 1031 -54.15 -6.99 -3.01
C GLU A 1031 -54.68 -8.27 -3.67
N LEU A 1032 -54.02 -8.74 -4.73
CA LEU A 1032 -54.35 -10.01 -5.39
C LEU A 1032 -54.16 -11.19 -4.43
N ILE A 1033 -53.01 -11.26 -3.74
CA ILE A 1033 -52.74 -12.32 -2.74
C ILE A 1033 -53.78 -12.25 -1.61
N LYS A 1034 -54.13 -11.05 -1.12
CA LYS A 1034 -55.18 -10.86 -0.12
C LYS A 1034 -56.53 -11.38 -0.60
N SER A 1035 -56.91 -11.11 -1.84
CA SER A 1035 -58.18 -11.54 -2.43
C SER A 1035 -58.21 -13.06 -2.62
N GLN A 1036 -57.12 -13.65 -3.12
CA GLN A 1036 -56.93 -15.10 -3.20
C GLN A 1036 -57.00 -15.75 -1.82
N MET A 1037 -56.42 -15.12 -0.80
CA MET A 1037 -56.42 -15.66 0.55
C MET A 1037 -57.80 -15.63 1.20
N LYS A 1038 -58.55 -14.54 1.01
CA LYS A 1038 -59.94 -14.46 1.43
C LYS A 1038 -60.77 -15.58 0.79
N TYR A 1039 -60.60 -15.84 -0.50
CA TYR A 1039 -61.30 -16.94 -1.18
C TYR A 1039 -60.97 -18.31 -0.58
N VAL A 1040 -59.69 -18.60 -0.29
CA VAL A 1040 -59.29 -19.87 0.35
C VAL A 1040 -59.93 -19.99 1.75
N ILE A 1041 -59.90 -18.93 2.54
CA ILE A 1041 -60.40 -18.92 3.92
C ILE A 1041 -61.93 -19.04 3.96
N ASP A 1042 -62.66 -18.38 3.06
CA ASP A 1042 -64.12 -18.37 3.04
C ASP A 1042 -64.72 -19.54 2.23
N GLY A 1043 -63.94 -20.18 1.34
CA GLY A 1043 -64.42 -21.24 0.44
C GLY A 1043 -64.72 -22.60 1.13
N PRO A 1044 -65.37 -23.55 0.46
CA PRO A 1044 -65.73 -24.85 1.07
C PRO A 1044 -64.55 -25.85 1.15
N ASN A 1045 -63.46 -25.61 0.41
CA ASN A 1045 -62.36 -26.57 0.27
C ASN A 1045 -61.35 -26.46 1.42
N LEU A 1046 -60.91 -27.61 1.96
CA LEU A 1046 -59.87 -27.65 2.99
C LEU A 1046 -58.45 -27.46 2.43
N LYS A 1047 -58.23 -27.83 1.17
CA LYS A 1047 -56.92 -27.76 0.50
C LYS A 1047 -57.06 -27.17 -0.90
N THR A 1048 -56.32 -26.11 -1.20
CA THR A 1048 -56.43 -25.38 -2.49
C THR A 1048 -55.08 -25.25 -3.20
N ILE A 1049 -55.07 -25.43 -4.52
CA ILE A 1049 -53.94 -25.12 -5.38
C ILE A 1049 -54.20 -23.77 -6.02
N ILE A 1050 -53.22 -22.86 -5.98
CA ILE A 1050 -53.29 -21.61 -6.73
C ILE A 1050 -52.14 -21.57 -7.73
N GLN A 1051 -52.45 -21.39 -9.01
CA GLN A 1051 -51.40 -21.20 -10.00
C GLN A 1051 -50.81 -19.80 -9.92
N SER A 1052 -49.48 -19.71 -10.01
CA SER A 1052 -48.76 -18.44 -10.04
C SER A 1052 -47.89 -18.35 -11.29
N ASN A 1053 -47.81 -17.14 -11.86
CA ASN A 1053 -46.93 -16.80 -12.98
C ASN A 1053 -45.64 -16.12 -12.50
N GLU A 1054 -45.39 -16.12 -11.19
CA GLU A 1054 -44.24 -15.48 -10.59
C GLU A 1054 -42.97 -16.32 -10.72
N THR A 1055 -41.81 -15.67 -10.69
CA THR A 1055 -40.51 -16.34 -10.74
C THR A 1055 -39.84 -16.49 -9.37
N ASN A 1056 -40.40 -15.89 -8.31
CA ASN A 1056 -39.83 -15.94 -6.96
C ASN A 1056 -40.93 -15.93 -5.85
N PRO A 1057 -40.80 -16.77 -4.81
CA PRO A 1057 -41.76 -16.84 -3.71
C PRO A 1057 -41.72 -15.67 -2.70
N THR A 1058 -40.77 -14.73 -2.78
CA THR A 1058 -40.48 -13.74 -1.72
C THR A 1058 -41.72 -12.97 -1.24
N ALA A 1059 -42.58 -12.51 -2.16
CA ALA A 1059 -43.80 -11.78 -1.81
C ALA A 1059 -44.83 -12.64 -1.07
N TYR A 1060 -44.87 -13.95 -1.35
CA TYR A 1060 -45.79 -14.89 -0.70
C TYR A 1060 -45.40 -15.14 0.76
N PHE A 1061 -44.09 -15.19 1.07
CA PHE A 1061 -43.61 -15.30 2.46
C PHE A 1061 -44.06 -14.14 3.34
N SER A 1062 -43.99 -12.90 2.83
CA SER A 1062 -44.35 -11.71 3.62
C SER A 1062 -45.86 -11.54 3.77
N GLU A 1063 -46.62 -11.82 2.71
CA GLU A 1063 -48.07 -11.55 2.70
C GLU A 1063 -48.88 -12.68 3.31
N ILE A 1064 -48.55 -13.95 3.07
CA ILE A 1064 -49.31 -15.09 3.61
C ILE A 1064 -49.11 -15.26 5.11
N GLY A 1065 -47.96 -14.82 5.64
CA GLY A 1065 -47.73 -14.80 7.09
C GLY A 1065 -48.84 -14.07 7.85
N LYS A 1066 -49.45 -13.03 7.27
CA LYS A 1066 -50.57 -12.28 7.87
C LYS A 1066 -51.85 -13.11 8.01
N TYR A 1067 -52.02 -14.15 7.19
CA TYR A 1067 -53.22 -15.00 7.13
C TYR A 1067 -53.03 -16.37 7.79
N ILE A 1068 -51.82 -16.69 8.27
CA ILE A 1068 -51.51 -18.03 8.79
C ILE A 1068 -52.36 -18.42 10.01
N GLN A 1069 -52.73 -17.46 10.86
CA GLN A 1069 -53.60 -17.71 12.01
C GLN A 1069 -55.02 -18.08 11.55
N GLN A 1070 -55.56 -17.36 10.55
CA GLN A 1070 -56.88 -17.67 9.98
C GLN A 1070 -56.89 -19.03 9.27
N LEU A 1071 -55.78 -19.40 8.62
CA LEU A 1071 -55.59 -20.75 8.08
C LEU A 1071 -55.55 -21.81 9.18
N LYS A 1072 -54.91 -21.53 10.32
CA LYS A 1072 -54.90 -22.41 11.50
C LYS A 1072 -56.30 -22.61 12.08
N ASP A 1073 -57.01 -21.51 12.31
CA ASP A 1073 -58.35 -21.54 12.90
C ASP A 1073 -59.35 -22.29 12.00
N SER A 1074 -59.22 -22.16 10.68
CA SER A 1074 -60.04 -22.87 9.69
C SER A 1074 -59.52 -24.28 9.34
N LYS A 1075 -58.35 -24.69 9.83
CA LYS A 1075 -57.64 -25.93 9.46
C LYS A 1075 -57.47 -26.13 7.95
N LYS A 1076 -57.22 -25.03 7.23
CA LYS A 1076 -57.06 -25.03 5.78
C LYS A 1076 -55.61 -24.97 5.35
N GLY A 1077 -55.35 -25.44 4.13
CA GLY A 1077 -54.05 -25.37 3.50
C GLY A 1077 -54.12 -24.92 2.04
N LEU A 1078 -53.03 -24.34 1.57
CA LEU A 1078 -52.88 -23.99 0.17
C LEU A 1078 -51.46 -24.22 -0.33
N ILE A 1079 -51.33 -24.41 -1.64
CA ILE A 1079 -50.06 -24.45 -2.35
C ILE A 1079 -50.14 -23.55 -3.58
N PHE A 1080 -49.27 -22.54 -3.61
CA PHE A 1080 -48.95 -21.78 -4.81
C PHE A 1080 -47.98 -22.56 -5.68
N VAL A 1081 -48.35 -22.76 -6.95
CA VAL A 1081 -47.56 -23.50 -7.94
C VAL A 1081 -47.14 -22.55 -9.05
N ALA A 1082 -45.85 -22.21 -9.07
CA ALA A 1082 -45.21 -21.47 -10.15
C ALA A 1082 -44.28 -22.36 -10.98
N ASP A 1083 -43.72 -21.82 -12.06
CA ASP A 1083 -42.85 -22.59 -12.97
C ASP A 1083 -41.47 -22.88 -12.35
N THR A 1084 -41.06 -22.09 -11.34
CA THR A 1084 -39.72 -22.13 -10.73
C THR A 1084 -39.74 -22.32 -9.22
N PHE A 1085 -40.92 -22.27 -8.60
CA PHE A 1085 -41.08 -22.49 -7.17
C PHE A 1085 -42.46 -23.02 -6.80
N LEU A 1086 -42.51 -23.74 -5.67
CA LEU A 1086 -43.74 -24.03 -4.94
C LEU A 1086 -43.70 -23.30 -3.61
N TYR A 1087 -44.82 -22.74 -3.17
CA TYR A 1087 -44.96 -22.21 -1.81
C TYR A 1087 -46.23 -22.75 -1.17
N GLY A 1088 -46.10 -23.45 -0.05
CA GLY A 1088 -47.23 -24.02 0.67
C GLY A 1088 -47.40 -23.41 2.05
N ALA A 1089 -48.66 -23.29 2.50
CA ALA A 1089 -49.03 -22.87 3.84
C ALA A 1089 -50.22 -23.70 4.34
N PHE A 1090 -50.05 -24.40 5.45
CA PHE A 1090 -51.02 -25.31 6.05
C PHE A 1090 -51.24 -24.96 7.51
N GLY A 1091 -52.47 -24.62 7.86
CA GLY A 1091 -52.84 -24.21 9.21
C GLY A 1091 -52.85 -25.34 10.25
N ASP A 1092 -52.95 -26.59 9.82
CA ASP A 1092 -52.97 -27.77 10.69
C ASP A 1092 -51.60 -28.47 10.79
N GLY A 1093 -50.59 -27.94 10.09
CA GLY A 1093 -49.25 -28.52 10.02
C GLY A 1093 -49.15 -29.82 9.22
N ASN A 1094 -50.25 -30.33 8.65
CA ASN A 1094 -50.31 -31.69 8.09
C ASN A 1094 -50.13 -31.69 6.57
N PHE A 1095 -48.87 -31.65 6.12
CA PHE A 1095 -48.53 -31.93 4.73
C PHE A 1095 -47.09 -32.48 4.61
N ASN A 1096 -46.90 -33.59 3.88
CA ASN A 1096 -45.59 -34.19 3.70
C ASN A 1096 -44.83 -33.54 2.52
N VAL A 1097 -44.04 -32.51 2.84
CA VAL A 1097 -43.24 -31.77 1.85
C VAL A 1097 -42.14 -32.62 1.23
N GLU A 1098 -41.59 -33.58 1.98
CA GLU A 1098 -40.52 -34.46 1.50
C GLU A 1098 -41.02 -35.43 0.45
N GLU A 1099 -42.23 -35.99 0.66
CA GLU A 1099 -42.88 -36.84 -0.34
C GLU A 1099 -43.28 -36.05 -1.59
N LEU A 1100 -43.87 -34.85 -1.43
CA LEU A 1100 -44.14 -33.97 -2.57
C LEU A 1100 -42.86 -33.72 -3.37
N SER A 1101 -41.76 -33.39 -2.70
CA SER A 1101 -40.49 -33.07 -3.35
C SER A 1101 -39.94 -34.27 -4.14
N LYS A 1102 -39.98 -35.49 -3.58
CA LYS A 1102 -39.56 -36.71 -4.28
C LYS A 1102 -40.40 -37.02 -5.51
N GLN A 1103 -41.72 -36.80 -5.44
CA GLN A 1103 -42.63 -37.12 -6.55
C GLN A 1103 -42.48 -36.16 -7.73
N ILE A 1104 -42.09 -34.91 -7.46
CA ILE A 1104 -41.97 -33.85 -8.46
C ILE A 1104 -40.53 -33.62 -8.93
N GLU A 1105 -39.53 -34.19 -8.24
CA GLU A 1105 -38.13 -34.17 -8.66
C GLU A 1105 -37.97 -34.89 -10.00
N GLU A 1106 -37.25 -34.25 -10.93
CA GLU A 1106 -36.91 -34.81 -12.23
C GLU A 1106 -35.48 -35.36 -12.19
N GLU A 1107 -35.21 -36.44 -12.90
CA GLU A 1107 -33.88 -37.06 -12.95
C GLU A 1107 -32.81 -36.01 -13.28
N GLY A 1108 -31.87 -35.80 -12.35
CA GLY A 1108 -30.77 -34.86 -12.51
C GLY A 1108 -31.04 -33.41 -12.06
N THR A 1109 -32.22 -33.11 -11.49
CA THR A 1109 -32.49 -31.81 -10.85
C THR A 1109 -32.45 -31.92 -9.32
N GLN A 1110 -31.84 -30.96 -8.63
CA GLN A 1110 -31.81 -30.93 -7.17
C GLN A 1110 -32.76 -29.82 -6.66
N LEU A 1111 -33.83 -30.21 -5.98
CA LEU A 1111 -34.80 -29.27 -5.42
C LEU A 1111 -34.36 -28.76 -4.04
N LYS A 1112 -34.38 -27.44 -3.84
CA LYS A 1112 -34.09 -26.85 -2.52
C LYS A 1112 -35.39 -26.65 -1.76
N VAL A 1113 -35.56 -27.41 -0.68
CA VAL A 1113 -36.74 -27.38 0.17
C VAL A 1113 -36.43 -26.62 1.47
N ASN A 1114 -37.21 -25.59 1.76
CA ASN A 1114 -37.20 -24.93 3.08
C ASN A 1114 -38.57 -25.15 3.72
N LYS A 1115 -38.61 -25.62 4.97
CA LYS A 1115 -39.85 -25.80 5.74
C LYS A 1115 -39.74 -25.12 7.10
N GLN A 1116 -40.84 -24.55 7.57
CA GLN A 1116 -40.96 -23.92 8.89
C GLN A 1116 -42.26 -24.38 9.54
N ASN A 1117 -42.14 -24.86 10.78
CA ASN A 1117 -43.28 -25.37 11.56
C ASN A 1117 -43.81 -24.35 12.59
N LYS A 1118 -43.25 -23.13 12.56
CA LYS A 1118 -43.63 -22.00 13.40
C LYS A 1118 -43.33 -20.70 12.67
N ILE A 1119 -44.23 -19.73 12.76
CA ILE A 1119 -44.10 -18.43 12.07
C ILE A 1119 -44.34 -17.31 13.07
N SER A 1120 -43.49 -16.29 13.03
CA SER A 1120 -43.72 -15.05 13.79
C SER A 1120 -44.51 -14.07 12.93
N VAL A 1121 -45.72 -13.73 13.38
CA VAL A 1121 -46.63 -12.82 12.68
C VAL A 1121 -46.73 -11.52 13.48
N LYS A 1122 -46.70 -10.38 12.78
CA LYS A 1122 -46.96 -9.09 13.41
C LYS A 1122 -48.45 -8.82 13.45
N ASP A 1123 -49.00 -8.66 14.65
CA ASP A 1123 -50.35 -8.17 14.90
C ASP A 1123 -50.27 -6.79 15.56
N GLY A 1124 -50.44 -5.74 14.75
CA GLY A 1124 -50.14 -4.37 15.16
C GLY A 1124 -48.69 -4.16 15.60
N LYS A 1125 -48.47 -3.72 16.85
CA LYS A 1125 -47.12 -3.54 17.44
C LYS A 1125 -46.56 -4.79 18.15
N LYS A 1126 -47.30 -5.89 18.23
CA LYS A 1126 -46.86 -7.13 18.90
C LYS A 1126 -46.49 -8.20 17.88
N CYS A 1127 -45.46 -8.98 18.19
CA CYS A 1127 -45.06 -10.15 17.38
C CYS A 1127 -45.59 -11.41 18.08
N ILE A 1128 -46.48 -12.14 17.43
CA ILE A 1128 -47.11 -13.36 17.95
C ILE A 1128 -46.51 -14.56 17.22
N GLN A 1129 -46.06 -15.58 17.97
CA GLN A 1129 -45.64 -16.84 17.36
C GLN A 1129 -46.82 -17.77 17.17
N VAL A 1130 -47.05 -18.17 15.93
CA VAL A 1130 -48.04 -19.19 15.56
C VAL A 1130 -47.30 -20.51 15.41
N ASN A 1131 -47.54 -21.43 16.35
CA ASN A 1131 -47.03 -22.81 16.34
C ASN A 1131 -48.02 -23.75 15.63
N ASP A 1132 -47.65 -25.01 15.40
CA ASP A 1132 -48.51 -26.06 14.81
C ASP A 1132 -49.06 -25.73 13.42
N VAL A 1133 -48.31 -24.94 12.66
CA VAL A 1133 -48.57 -24.61 11.25
C VAL A 1133 -47.39 -25.08 10.42
N LEU A 1134 -47.58 -25.31 9.14
CA LEU A 1134 -46.49 -25.66 8.22
C LEU A 1134 -46.47 -24.67 7.07
N THR A 1135 -45.34 -23.99 6.89
CA THR A 1135 -45.03 -23.31 5.63
C THR A 1135 -43.80 -23.92 4.99
N PHE A 1136 -43.79 -23.95 3.66
CA PHE A 1136 -42.64 -24.42 2.93
C PHE A 1136 -42.48 -23.71 1.61
N SER A 1137 -41.25 -23.72 1.11
CA SER A 1137 -40.94 -23.39 -0.27
C SER A 1137 -40.08 -24.48 -0.89
N VAL A 1138 -40.41 -24.86 -2.12
CA VAL A 1138 -39.56 -25.69 -2.97
C VAL A 1138 -39.05 -24.81 -4.10
N LEU A 1139 -37.74 -24.69 -4.26
CA LEU A 1139 -37.08 -23.93 -5.32
C LEU A 1139 -36.35 -24.88 -6.26
N GLY A 1140 -36.59 -24.76 -7.56
CA GLY A 1140 -35.93 -25.57 -8.58
C GLY A 1140 -36.77 -25.72 -9.84
N LYS A 1141 -36.25 -26.47 -10.82
CA LYS A 1141 -37.02 -26.83 -12.02
C LYS A 1141 -37.79 -28.13 -11.75
N PHE A 1142 -39.08 -28.12 -12.06
CA PHE A 1142 -39.96 -29.28 -11.98
C PHE A 1142 -41.08 -29.13 -13.01
N ASN A 1143 -41.62 -30.24 -13.52
CA ASN A 1143 -42.76 -30.19 -14.42
C ASN A 1143 -44.03 -29.77 -13.66
N LYS A 1144 -44.47 -28.53 -13.90
CA LYS A 1144 -45.70 -27.95 -13.32
C LYS A 1144 -46.92 -28.85 -13.51
N ASN A 1145 -47.08 -29.50 -14.66
CA ASN A 1145 -48.21 -30.41 -14.90
C ASN A 1145 -48.13 -31.67 -14.03
N LYS A 1146 -46.92 -32.18 -13.76
CA LYS A 1146 -46.69 -33.31 -12.84
C LYS A 1146 -47.06 -32.93 -11.40
N VAL A 1147 -46.66 -31.73 -10.96
CA VAL A 1147 -47.05 -31.19 -9.64
C VAL A 1147 -48.57 -31.06 -9.52
N LEU A 1148 -49.21 -30.44 -10.51
CA LEU A 1148 -50.66 -30.22 -10.51
C LEU A 1148 -51.44 -31.53 -10.50
N LYS A 1149 -50.97 -32.54 -11.25
CA LYS A 1149 -51.56 -33.88 -11.26
C LYS A 1149 -51.46 -34.53 -9.88
N TYR A 1150 -50.28 -34.54 -9.28
CA TYR A 1150 -50.04 -35.12 -7.96
C TYR A 1150 -50.89 -34.44 -6.86
N LEU A 1151 -50.98 -33.11 -6.87
CA LEU A 1151 -51.80 -32.38 -5.89
C LEU A 1151 -53.30 -32.63 -6.08
N LYS A 1152 -53.77 -32.82 -7.32
CA LYS A 1152 -55.16 -33.22 -7.60
C LYS A 1152 -55.46 -34.64 -7.09
N ASP A 1153 -54.53 -35.58 -7.25
CA ASP A 1153 -54.66 -36.95 -6.75
C ASP A 1153 -54.78 -36.97 -5.20
N LEU A 1154 -54.18 -35.98 -4.52
CA LEU A 1154 -54.33 -35.73 -3.09
C LEU A 1154 -55.59 -34.93 -2.70
N GLN A 1155 -56.58 -34.82 -3.60
CA GLN A 1155 -57.86 -34.14 -3.42
C GLN A 1155 -57.75 -32.62 -3.17
N PHE A 1156 -56.70 -31.95 -3.66
CA PHE A 1156 -56.69 -30.48 -3.63
C PHE A 1156 -57.60 -29.91 -4.72
N ALA A 1157 -58.37 -28.87 -4.38
CA ALA A 1157 -59.15 -28.12 -5.35
C ALA A 1157 -58.27 -27.14 -6.11
N LEU A 1158 -58.31 -27.14 -7.45
CA LEU A 1158 -57.56 -26.21 -8.28
C LEU A 1158 -58.32 -24.89 -8.43
N PHE A 1159 -57.62 -23.79 -8.17
CA PHE A 1159 -58.05 -22.40 -8.39
C PHE A 1159 -57.14 -21.71 -9.41
#